data_AF-A0A6I6S697-F1
#
_entry.id   AF-A0A6I6S697-F1
#
_cell.length_a   1.000
_cell.length_b   1.000
_cell.length_c   1.000
_cell.angle_alpha   90.00
_cell.angle_beta   90.00
_cell.angle_gamma   90.00
#
_symmetry.space_group_name_H-M   'P 1'
#
loop_
_entity.id
_entity.type
_entity.pdbx_description
1 polymer ?
#
loop_
_entity_poly.entity_id
_entity_poly.type
_entity_poly.pdbx_seq_one_letter_code
_entity_poly.pdbx_strand_id
1 'polypeptide(L)'
;MDELCFDGPSPRHRWWPEDGIGTPVTTATSPHPLPARPDAEDLTGPADLICAAHRITLQAHQALQTWLLRRADRTGPTDGRVPDTGRNHRARPVPAGHPTVAPDGATEVDPANADPATAVLRTGARALRQAYGPPAPGPQQVSLRWHQEPPCDLTGPDAPTATCTGADSFTVRSRGRLLVEAHGATGPPPAPRESVCPADGWRPPARAVRDGVDRAGLDLLAAGRLADVFGPEHGTADPGGANGLGGPGGYHLLAEVAVAGQGAGRYGLGHLTATAAPGAVSEPVDWAELLPFVWQALRVYALHQGLHLCLPRPYFHPVTHTATQLSVADTRRVAVGPLRLEADVTRIGLVPRPHVVAEVRISDEEGTVAQVREAGVALREAPGADLVPGNAAAPVRRSPGGEPAVVHELHMAHAADGDLAVTYGPAALTSAARVRPRLPRGGMLMLDRMLTIPEARGGYPVGSTHVTEYDVPEAPWYLRDNGGTMPWLFHLESALQAAAFVGAALGASLEHPGEDFTVRNLEGNARLLHPVDLRGRTVRQHTTLLSHTPLPGAILQRYGYELAVDGQVFHRGETVHGFFTRPVLDQQQGLDGGRRVPPWLDNGATSPPGARQLDAGSGAPVGHGRLALLAGATCTLVPESGRHGLGYLLATRPVRSDDWYFGRHFLHDPVMPGSCGIEMLCQAVKFFLLHTGSVSEDSLRTLVPLPGAPLRWTYRGQILPHHAQMRAEVHLREVQRDGAGLTVVADGSVWSDGLRIYEVDTIAFRTSPRSATKEAA
;
A
#
# COMPACT_ATOMS: atom_id res chain seq x y z
N MET A 1 9.51 39.83 7.92
CA MET A 1 9.79 38.53 7.26
C MET A 1 10.00 38.81 5.76
N ASP A 2 10.76 39.87 5.43
CA ASP A 2 10.88 40.45 4.08
C ASP A 2 12.08 39.88 3.28
N GLU A 3 12.73 38.83 3.80
CA GLU A 3 13.90 38.18 3.20
C GLU A 3 13.61 36.76 2.68
N LEU A 4 12.38 36.49 2.24
CA LEU A 4 12.05 35.25 1.51
C LEU A 4 11.81 35.51 0.01
N CYS A 5 12.43 36.57 -0.54
CA CYS A 5 12.73 36.61 -1.97
C CYS A 5 13.90 35.66 -2.25
N PHE A 6 13.60 34.48 -2.78
CA PHE A 6 14.60 33.51 -3.19
C PHE A 6 15.20 33.85 -4.56
N ASP A 7 15.86 35.00 -4.66
CA ASP A 7 16.83 35.27 -5.74
C ASP A 7 18.20 34.74 -5.32
N GLY A 8 18.27 33.44 -5.04
CA GLY A 8 19.56 32.75 -4.95
C GLY A 8 20.12 32.56 -6.37
N PRO A 9 21.43 32.79 -6.62
CA PRO A 9 22.00 32.54 -7.93
C PRO A 9 21.73 31.08 -8.33
N SER A 10 21.20 30.85 -9.54
CA SER A 10 21.19 29.52 -10.15
C SER A 10 22.59 28.92 -10.00
N PRO A 11 22.76 27.75 -9.36
CA PRO A 11 24.03 27.06 -9.42
C PRO A 11 24.30 26.78 -10.89
N ARG A 12 25.35 27.41 -11.45
CA ARG A 12 25.81 27.17 -12.82
C ARG A 12 26.44 25.79 -13.02
N HIS A 13 26.24 24.85 -12.10
CA HIS A 13 26.60 23.47 -12.29
C HIS A 13 25.38 22.67 -12.73
N ARG A 14 25.26 22.50 -14.06
CA ARG A 14 24.50 21.39 -14.61
C ARG A 14 25.10 20.10 -14.05
N TRP A 15 24.29 19.31 -13.35
CA TRP A 15 24.67 17.97 -12.87
C TRP A 15 24.68 16.92 -14.01
N TRP A 16 24.24 17.28 -15.22
CA TRP A 16 24.19 16.36 -16.37
C TRP A 16 25.57 16.15 -17.00
N PRO A 17 26.16 14.94 -16.98
CA PRO A 17 27.24 14.60 -17.89
C PRO A 17 26.62 14.32 -19.27
N GLU A 18 27.13 14.94 -20.33
CA GLU A 18 26.94 14.35 -21.66
C GLU A 18 27.68 13.00 -21.70
N ASP A 19 26.96 11.97 -22.16
CA ASP A 19 27.35 10.60 -22.46
C ASP A 19 28.76 10.13 -22.05
N GLY A 20 28.82 9.14 -21.15
CA GLY A 20 30.04 8.40 -20.85
C GLY A 20 29.81 7.21 -19.90
N ILE A 21 29.82 5.99 -20.45
CA ILE A 21 29.74 4.71 -19.74
C ILE A 21 31.05 4.47 -18.95
N GLY A 22 30.98 4.10 -17.66
CA GLY A 22 32.18 3.66 -16.90
C GLY A 22 31.96 3.23 -15.44
N THR A 23 32.49 2.04 -15.11
CA THR A 23 32.37 1.13 -13.94
C THR A 23 32.84 1.63 -12.53
N PRO A 24 32.50 0.89 -11.44
CA PRO A 24 32.55 1.34 -10.04
C PRO A 24 33.85 0.99 -9.30
N VAL A 25 34.11 1.66 -8.15
CA VAL A 25 35.23 1.36 -7.25
C VAL A 25 34.74 1.11 -5.81
N THR A 26 35.24 0.00 -5.25
CA THR A 26 35.11 -0.54 -3.88
C THR A 26 36.17 0.00 -2.91
N THR A 27 35.87 0.12 -1.61
CA THR A 27 36.44 -0.65 -0.47
C THR A 27 36.31 0.07 0.89
N ALA A 28 36.19 -0.75 1.94
CA ALA A 28 35.90 -0.41 3.35
C ALA A 28 37.15 -0.42 4.25
N THR A 29 37.07 0.16 5.45
CA THR A 29 37.97 -0.16 6.59
C THR A 29 37.34 0.06 7.98
N SER A 30 37.81 -0.73 8.96
CA SER A 30 37.24 -1.12 10.27
C SER A 30 37.56 -0.19 11.50
N PRO A 31 37.02 -0.46 12.72
CA PRO A 31 36.87 0.52 13.83
C PRO A 31 37.85 0.33 15.03
N HIS A 32 37.86 1.32 15.95
CA HIS A 32 38.65 1.35 17.20
C HIS A 32 37.79 1.20 18.50
N PRO A 33 38.38 0.78 19.65
CA PRO A 33 37.67 0.27 20.83
C PRO A 33 37.44 1.28 21.99
N LEU A 34 36.52 0.95 22.91
CA LEU A 34 36.12 1.72 24.10
C LEU A 34 36.80 1.26 25.42
N PRO A 35 37.01 2.14 26.43
CA PRO A 35 37.56 1.77 27.74
C PRO A 35 36.52 1.59 28.87
N ALA A 36 37.02 1.07 30.01
CA ALA A 36 36.30 0.38 31.11
C ALA A 36 35.67 1.24 32.23
N ARG A 37 34.80 0.59 33.04
CA ARG A 37 33.97 1.10 34.16
C ARG A 37 34.71 1.19 35.52
N PRO A 38 34.21 2.02 36.46
CA PRO A 38 34.39 1.82 37.90
C PRO A 38 33.09 1.45 38.65
N ASP A 39 33.28 0.87 39.84
CA ASP A 39 32.32 0.14 40.68
C ASP A 39 31.36 0.98 41.52
N ALA A 40 30.29 0.32 41.93
CA ALA A 40 29.11 0.88 42.60
C ALA A 40 29.16 0.68 44.11
N GLU A 41 28.85 1.73 44.87
CA GLU A 41 28.07 1.63 46.11
C GLU A 41 27.51 3.01 46.50
N ASP A 42 26.30 2.97 47.07
CA ASP A 42 25.41 4.06 47.54
C ASP A 42 24.54 4.81 46.52
N LEU A 43 23.27 4.37 46.46
CA LEU A 43 22.30 4.64 45.41
C LEU A 43 20.92 5.07 46.00
N THR A 44 20.65 6.39 46.16
CA THR A 44 19.32 6.96 46.52
C THR A 44 18.89 8.21 45.72
N GLY A 45 19.22 8.30 44.43
CA GLY A 45 18.85 9.37 43.48
C GLY A 45 18.55 8.88 42.05
N PRO A 46 18.12 9.75 41.10
CA PRO A 46 17.71 9.36 39.74
C PRO A 46 18.79 8.63 38.93
N ALA A 47 20.07 8.93 39.18
CA ALA A 47 21.20 8.21 38.59
C ALA A 47 21.23 6.73 38.98
N ASP A 48 20.62 6.40 40.11
CA ASP A 48 20.71 5.09 40.73
C ASP A 48 19.60 4.15 40.27
N LEU A 49 18.45 4.74 39.95
CA LEU A 49 17.40 4.12 39.13
C LEU A 49 17.93 3.81 37.73
N ILE A 50 18.71 4.70 37.13
CA ILE A 50 19.35 4.47 35.82
C ILE A 50 20.39 3.36 35.93
N CYS A 51 21.24 3.37 36.95
CA CYS A 51 22.23 2.31 37.19
C CYS A 51 21.58 0.96 37.53
N ALA A 52 20.48 0.94 38.28
CA ALA A 52 19.69 -0.27 38.52
C ALA A 52 19.05 -0.81 37.24
N ALA A 53 18.46 0.06 36.42
CA ALA A 53 17.91 -0.32 35.11
C ALA A 53 19.01 -0.87 34.18
N HIS A 54 20.19 -0.23 34.17
CA HIS A 54 21.32 -0.70 33.37
C HIS A 54 21.87 -2.04 33.87
N ARG A 55 21.88 -2.28 35.18
CA ARG A 55 22.30 -3.55 35.79
C ARG A 55 21.32 -4.67 35.48
N ILE A 56 20.01 -4.41 35.53
CA ILE A 56 18.96 -5.35 35.12
C ILE A 56 19.11 -5.71 33.64
N THR A 57 19.34 -4.73 32.78
CA THR A 57 19.58 -4.95 31.34
C THR A 57 20.84 -5.79 31.10
N LEU A 58 21.92 -5.52 31.83
CA LEU A 58 23.16 -6.29 31.71
C LEU A 58 23.00 -7.73 32.21
N GLN A 59 22.30 -7.93 33.33
CA GLN A 59 21.98 -9.27 33.86
C GLN A 59 21.09 -10.05 32.88
N ALA A 60 20.11 -9.39 32.26
CA ALA A 60 19.28 -9.99 31.21
C ALA A 60 20.13 -10.40 29.99
N HIS A 61 21.07 -9.56 29.58
CA HIS A 61 21.98 -9.84 28.47
C HIS A 61 22.93 -11.01 28.79
N GLN A 62 23.50 -11.05 30.00
CA GLN A 62 24.35 -12.16 30.45
C GLN A 62 23.57 -13.47 30.60
N ALA A 63 22.31 -13.41 31.06
CA ALA A 63 21.43 -14.57 31.11
C ALA A 63 21.12 -15.10 29.69
N LEU A 64 20.88 -14.20 28.73
CA LEU A 64 20.67 -14.54 27.33
C LEU A 64 21.94 -15.18 26.72
N GLN A 65 23.11 -14.60 26.99
CA GLN A 65 24.39 -15.12 26.51
C GLN A 65 24.74 -16.48 27.12
N THR A 66 24.47 -16.67 28.42
CA THR A 66 24.62 -17.97 29.09
C THR A 66 23.64 -19.00 28.53
N TRP A 67 22.41 -18.60 28.21
CA TRP A 67 21.42 -19.46 27.55
C TRP A 67 21.88 -19.85 26.14
N LEU A 68 22.45 -18.92 25.36
CA LEU A 68 23.01 -19.19 24.04
C LEU A 68 24.24 -20.11 24.10
N LEU A 69 25.14 -19.91 25.07
CA LEU A 69 26.31 -20.77 25.26
C LEU A 69 25.91 -22.19 25.71
N ARG A 70 24.94 -22.32 26.62
CA ARG A 70 24.36 -23.64 26.99
C ARG A 70 23.65 -24.33 25.82
N ARG A 71 23.17 -23.56 24.84
CA ARG A 71 22.58 -24.09 23.60
C ARG A 71 23.68 -24.54 22.62
N ALA A 72 24.81 -23.83 22.57
CA ALA A 72 25.98 -24.23 21.79
C ALA A 72 26.65 -25.50 22.35
N ASP A 73 26.68 -25.68 23.68
CA ASP A 73 27.16 -26.92 24.33
C ASP A 73 26.24 -28.13 24.11
N ARG A 74 25.01 -27.93 23.61
CA ARG A 74 24.08 -29.01 23.22
C ARG A 74 24.26 -29.47 21.77
N THR A 75 25.06 -28.76 20.98
CA THR A 75 25.53 -29.24 19.68
C THR A 75 26.95 -29.76 19.87
N GLY A 76 27.08 -31.08 20.08
CA GLY A 76 28.37 -31.74 20.24
C GLY A 76 29.29 -31.52 19.01
N PRO A 77 30.62 -31.66 19.18
CA PRO A 77 31.60 -31.29 18.17
C PRO A 77 31.50 -32.20 16.94
N THR A 78 31.40 -31.57 15.77
CA THR A 78 31.63 -32.23 14.48
C THR A 78 33.12 -32.54 14.36
N ASP A 79 33.46 -33.82 14.51
CA ASP A 79 34.84 -34.29 14.39
C ASP A 79 35.30 -34.13 12.93
N GLY A 80 36.31 -33.29 12.75
CA GLY A 80 36.92 -33.01 11.46
C GLY A 80 37.69 -34.22 10.96
N ARG A 81 37.10 -34.96 10.04
CA ARG A 81 37.84 -35.82 9.10
C ARG A 81 37.29 -35.62 7.70
N VAL A 82 38.11 -35.04 6.84
CA VAL A 82 38.01 -35.16 5.39
C VAL A 82 38.52 -36.55 5.01
N PRO A 83 37.75 -37.39 4.29
CA PRO A 83 38.33 -38.43 3.48
C PRO A 83 38.15 -38.09 1.99
N ASP A 84 39.30 -37.82 1.41
CA ASP A 84 39.79 -38.21 0.11
C ASP A 84 38.83 -38.90 -0.90
N THR A 85 38.99 -38.42 -2.12
CA THR A 85 38.38 -38.86 -3.36
C THR A 85 38.63 -40.33 -3.72
N GLY A 86 37.59 -40.99 -4.23
CA GLY A 86 37.73 -42.06 -5.21
C GLY A 86 37.45 -43.48 -4.72
N ARG A 87 36.27 -44.01 -5.07
CA ARG A 87 36.09 -45.31 -5.75
C ARG A 87 34.62 -45.61 -6.05
N ASN A 88 34.38 -45.95 -7.31
CA ASN A 88 33.15 -46.52 -7.84
C ASN A 88 32.61 -47.67 -6.97
N HIS A 89 31.37 -47.56 -6.48
CA HIS A 89 30.53 -48.72 -6.24
C HIS A 89 29.08 -48.47 -6.66
N ARG A 90 28.61 -49.40 -7.48
CA ARG A 90 27.32 -49.45 -8.16
C ARG A 90 26.14 -49.22 -7.21
N ALA A 91 25.19 -48.41 -7.65
CA ALA A 91 23.86 -48.29 -7.06
C ALA A 91 23.16 -49.67 -7.07
N ARG A 92 22.67 -50.08 -5.89
CA ARG A 92 21.67 -51.14 -5.75
C ARG A 92 20.28 -50.49 -5.85
N PRO A 93 19.39 -50.95 -6.73
CA PRO A 93 18.01 -50.46 -6.75
C PRO A 93 17.26 -51.00 -5.52
N VAL A 94 16.65 -50.10 -4.75
CA VAL A 94 15.66 -50.47 -3.72
C VAL A 94 14.32 -50.67 -4.44
N PRO A 95 13.57 -51.77 -4.20
CA PRO A 95 12.38 -52.07 -4.98
C PRO A 95 11.24 -51.10 -4.66
N ALA A 96 10.49 -50.73 -5.70
CA ALA A 96 9.20 -50.07 -5.58
C ALA A 96 8.21 -51.01 -4.87
N GLY A 97 7.97 -50.77 -3.59
CA GLY A 97 6.84 -51.33 -2.86
C GLY A 97 5.71 -50.31 -2.86
N HIS A 98 4.68 -50.51 -3.67
CA HIS A 98 3.39 -49.85 -3.49
C HIS A 98 2.78 -50.32 -2.17
N PRO A 99 2.39 -49.43 -1.24
CA PRO A 99 1.45 -49.81 -0.20
C PRO A 99 0.06 -49.85 -0.84
N THR A 100 -0.46 -51.05 -1.07
CA THR A 100 -1.90 -51.29 -1.24
C THR A 100 -2.58 -50.89 0.07
N VAL A 101 -3.27 -49.75 0.06
CA VAL A 101 -4.16 -49.31 1.14
C VAL A 101 -5.51 -49.98 0.95
N ALA A 102 -5.90 -50.80 1.92
CA ALA A 102 -7.27 -51.30 2.05
C ALA A 102 -8.20 -50.14 2.45
N PRO A 103 -9.47 -50.12 2.01
CA PRO A 103 -10.39 -49.06 2.35
C PRO A 103 -11.05 -49.39 3.69
N ASP A 104 -10.58 -48.79 4.78
CA ASP A 104 -11.34 -48.71 6.02
C ASP A 104 -10.75 -47.66 6.97
N GLY A 105 -11.62 -46.77 7.47
CA GLY A 105 -11.36 -45.92 8.64
C GLY A 105 -10.82 -44.52 8.33
N ALA A 106 -11.59 -43.49 8.68
CA ALA A 106 -11.15 -42.10 8.73
C ALA A 106 -9.85 -41.96 9.53
N THR A 107 -8.76 -41.61 8.86
CA THR A 107 -7.51 -41.26 9.53
C THR A 107 -7.71 -39.95 10.27
N GLU A 108 -7.76 -40.00 11.61
CA GLU A 108 -7.58 -38.82 12.45
C GLU A 108 -6.28 -38.13 12.04
N VAL A 109 -6.37 -36.87 11.60
CA VAL A 109 -5.20 -36.01 11.40
C VAL A 109 -4.50 -35.90 12.76
N ASP A 110 -3.24 -36.31 12.82
CA ASP A 110 -2.41 -36.20 14.03
C ASP A 110 -2.52 -34.76 14.60
N PRO A 111 -2.98 -34.56 15.85
CA PRO A 111 -3.12 -33.25 16.45
C PRO A 111 -1.79 -32.46 16.50
N ALA A 112 -0.64 -33.12 16.37
CA ALA A 112 0.66 -32.47 16.22
C ALA A 112 0.84 -31.74 14.86
N ASN A 113 0.03 -32.07 13.86
CA ASN A 113 0.05 -31.52 12.50
C ASN A 113 -1.18 -30.66 12.16
N ALA A 114 -2.00 -30.29 13.14
CA ALA A 114 -3.16 -29.42 12.92
C ALA A 114 -2.80 -27.93 13.01
N ASP A 115 -3.37 -27.13 12.11
CA ASP A 115 -3.27 -25.67 12.13
C ASP A 115 -3.65 -25.10 13.53
N PRO A 116 -2.88 -24.19 14.13
CA PRO A 116 -3.10 -23.76 15.52
C PRO A 116 -4.50 -23.17 15.77
N ALA A 117 -5.05 -22.40 14.82
CA ALA A 117 -6.40 -21.88 14.94
C ALA A 117 -7.45 -22.99 14.88
N THR A 118 -7.24 -23.96 13.99
CA THR A 118 -8.10 -25.15 13.87
C THR A 118 -8.06 -25.98 15.16
N ALA A 119 -6.89 -26.19 15.76
CA ALA A 119 -6.73 -26.91 17.01
C ALA A 119 -7.42 -26.20 18.19
N VAL A 120 -7.28 -24.88 18.29
CA VAL A 120 -7.99 -24.06 19.28
C VAL A 120 -9.51 -24.16 19.11
N LEU A 121 -10.01 -24.06 17.87
CA LEU A 121 -11.43 -24.17 17.57
C LEU A 121 -11.99 -25.57 17.93
N ARG A 122 -11.26 -26.64 17.56
CA ARG A 122 -11.61 -28.03 17.90
C ARG A 122 -11.61 -28.27 19.40
N THR A 123 -10.75 -27.59 20.16
CA THR A 123 -10.73 -27.66 21.63
C THR A 123 -12.05 -27.16 22.21
N GLY A 124 -12.55 -26.01 21.73
CA GLY A 124 -13.85 -25.47 22.12
C GLY A 124 -15.03 -26.37 21.73
N ALA A 125 -15.04 -26.82 20.46
CA ALA A 125 -16.07 -27.72 19.93
C ALA A 125 -16.13 -29.06 20.70
N ARG A 126 -14.97 -29.65 21.01
CA ARG A 126 -14.87 -30.87 21.82
C ARG A 126 -15.43 -30.65 23.23
N ALA A 127 -15.13 -29.52 23.86
CA ALA A 127 -15.64 -29.20 25.19
C ALA A 127 -17.16 -29.05 25.20
N LEU A 128 -17.76 -28.40 24.19
CA LEU A 128 -19.21 -28.35 24.03
C LEU A 128 -19.82 -29.74 23.95
N ARG A 129 -19.24 -30.62 23.11
CA ARG A 129 -19.73 -32.00 22.96
C ARG A 129 -19.63 -32.81 24.24
N GLN A 130 -18.54 -32.63 25.00
CA GLN A 130 -18.36 -33.31 26.29
C GLN A 130 -19.34 -32.82 27.35
N ALA A 131 -19.69 -31.52 27.35
CA ALA A 131 -20.57 -30.93 28.34
C ALA A 131 -22.06 -31.14 28.03
N TYR A 132 -22.46 -31.09 26.76
CA TYR A 132 -23.87 -31.02 26.34
C TYR A 132 -24.30 -32.10 25.32
N GLY A 133 -23.38 -32.97 24.89
CA GLY A 133 -23.65 -33.97 23.85
C GLY A 133 -23.51 -33.41 22.43
N PRO A 134 -23.81 -34.21 21.38
CA PRO A 134 -23.72 -33.77 20.00
C PRO A 134 -24.70 -32.62 19.72
N PRO A 135 -24.35 -31.67 18.82
CA PRO A 135 -25.23 -30.59 18.45
C PRO A 135 -26.58 -31.11 17.93
N ALA A 136 -27.67 -30.47 18.35
CA ALA A 136 -29.00 -30.81 17.84
C ALA A 136 -29.06 -30.57 16.32
N PRO A 137 -29.66 -31.49 15.53
CA PRO A 137 -29.83 -31.29 14.10
C PRO A 137 -30.78 -30.12 13.83
N GLY A 138 -30.44 -29.27 12.86
CA GLY A 138 -31.23 -28.12 12.48
C GLY A 138 -30.42 -26.84 12.30
N PRO A 139 -31.09 -25.68 12.21
CA PRO A 139 -30.42 -24.41 11.96
C PRO A 139 -29.60 -23.98 13.18
N GLN A 140 -28.38 -23.52 12.95
CA GLN A 140 -27.48 -22.99 13.97
C GLN A 140 -26.93 -21.64 13.56
N GLN A 141 -26.80 -20.74 14.52
CA GLN A 141 -26.10 -19.47 14.34
C GLN A 141 -25.07 -19.28 15.42
N VAL A 142 -23.85 -18.93 15.01
CA VAL A 142 -22.71 -18.77 15.90
C VAL A 142 -21.96 -17.49 15.55
N SER A 143 -21.67 -16.70 16.57
CA SER A 143 -20.74 -15.57 16.51
C SER A 143 -19.42 -15.98 17.13
N LEU A 144 -18.34 -16.01 16.34
CA LEU A 144 -16.99 -16.36 16.78
C LEU A 144 -16.10 -15.13 16.76
N ARG A 145 -15.46 -14.81 17.88
CA ARG A 145 -14.52 -13.69 17.99
C ARG A 145 -13.16 -14.15 18.49
N TRP A 146 -12.15 -13.93 17.65
CA TRP A 146 -10.76 -14.08 18.02
C TRP A 146 -10.28 -12.81 18.73
N HIS A 147 -9.75 -12.94 19.93
CA HIS A 147 -9.21 -11.83 20.70
C HIS A 147 -7.70 -11.71 20.52
N GLN A 148 -7.03 -12.84 20.27
CA GLN A 148 -5.59 -12.94 20.17
C GLN A 148 -5.20 -14.00 19.16
N GLU A 149 -3.97 -13.89 18.68
CA GLU A 149 -3.39 -14.88 17.77
C GLU A 149 -3.15 -16.20 18.53
N PRO A 150 -3.50 -17.35 17.93
CA PRO A 150 -3.16 -18.64 18.51
C PRO A 150 -1.63 -18.78 18.62
N PRO A 151 -1.09 -19.26 19.76
CA PRO A 151 0.33 -19.56 19.84
C PRO A 151 0.72 -20.68 18.88
N CYS A 152 1.95 -20.62 18.36
CA CYS A 152 2.47 -21.58 17.37
C CYS A 152 2.64 -22.99 17.96
N ASP A 153 2.92 -23.08 19.27
CA ASP A 153 3.01 -24.31 20.04
C ASP A 153 1.84 -24.36 21.03
N LEU A 154 1.03 -25.41 20.91
CA LEU A 154 -0.16 -25.64 21.73
C LEU A 154 0.07 -26.79 22.73
N THR A 155 1.32 -27.13 23.03
CA THR A 155 1.67 -28.21 23.95
C THR A 155 2.10 -27.70 25.33
N GLY A 156 2.09 -28.58 26.33
CA GLY A 156 2.57 -28.27 27.69
C GLY A 156 1.77 -27.13 28.37
N PRO A 157 2.42 -26.18 29.07
CA PRO A 157 1.72 -25.09 29.77
C PRO A 157 1.00 -24.09 28.84
N ASP A 158 1.22 -24.18 27.52
CA ASP A 158 0.51 -23.41 26.49
C ASP A 158 -0.75 -24.09 25.96
N ALA A 159 -1.04 -25.31 26.43
CA ALA A 159 -2.19 -26.07 25.95
C ALA A 159 -3.50 -25.29 26.15
N PRO A 160 -4.31 -25.14 25.08
CA PRO A 160 -5.55 -24.41 25.17
C PRO A 160 -6.54 -25.14 26.08
N THR A 161 -7.21 -24.40 26.95
CA THR A 161 -8.29 -24.90 27.81
C THR A 161 -9.59 -24.21 27.44
N ALA A 162 -10.65 -25.01 27.28
CA ALA A 162 -11.97 -24.53 26.93
C ALA A 162 -12.90 -24.53 28.15
N THR A 163 -13.76 -23.53 28.24
CA THR A 163 -14.86 -23.45 29.20
C THR A 163 -16.15 -23.16 28.45
N CYS A 164 -17.20 -23.91 28.72
CA CYS A 164 -18.50 -23.72 28.10
C CYS A 164 -19.39 -22.86 29.02
N THR A 165 -20.08 -21.88 28.45
CA THR A 165 -21.00 -20.98 29.15
C THR A 165 -22.46 -21.27 28.83
N GLY A 166 -22.72 -22.14 27.86
CA GLY A 166 -24.04 -22.61 27.42
C GLY A 166 -23.91 -23.75 26.41
N ALA A 167 -25.04 -24.28 25.94
CA ALA A 167 -25.08 -25.43 25.01
C ALA A 167 -24.51 -25.11 23.61
N ASP A 168 -24.31 -23.83 23.30
CA ASP A 168 -23.89 -23.28 22.02
C ASP A 168 -22.73 -22.28 22.15
N SER A 169 -22.14 -22.17 23.35
CA SER A 169 -21.23 -21.08 23.69
C SER A 169 -20.00 -21.57 24.45
N PHE A 170 -18.81 -21.18 24.00
CA PHE A 170 -17.54 -21.53 24.65
C PHE A 170 -16.53 -20.39 24.61
N THR A 171 -15.56 -20.43 25.51
CA THR A 171 -14.34 -19.64 25.42
C THR A 171 -13.12 -20.54 25.51
N VAL A 172 -12.07 -20.24 24.76
CA VAL A 172 -10.78 -20.95 24.83
C VAL A 172 -9.68 -20.00 25.29
N ARG A 173 -8.88 -20.44 26.26
CA ARG A 173 -7.77 -19.69 26.85
C ARG A 173 -6.46 -20.46 26.75
N SER A 174 -5.35 -19.74 26.62
CA SER A 174 -3.99 -20.28 26.79
C SER A 174 -3.20 -19.34 27.70
N ARG A 175 -2.48 -19.89 28.68
CA ARG A 175 -1.79 -19.14 29.75
C ARG A 175 -2.66 -18.04 30.38
N GLY A 176 -3.95 -18.34 30.62
CA GLY A 176 -4.92 -17.39 31.17
C GLY A 176 -5.41 -16.30 30.21
N ARG A 177 -4.81 -16.16 29.01
CA ARG A 177 -5.22 -15.18 27.98
C ARG A 177 -6.38 -15.74 27.16
N LEU A 178 -7.39 -14.91 26.89
CA LEU A 178 -8.51 -15.27 26.01
C LEU A 178 -8.05 -15.31 24.56
N LEU A 179 -8.16 -16.46 23.91
CA LEU A 179 -7.83 -16.63 22.49
C LEU A 179 -9.06 -16.41 21.63
N VAL A 180 -10.14 -17.15 21.91
CA VAL A 180 -11.37 -17.11 21.13
C VAL A 180 -12.59 -17.31 22.02
N GLU A 181 -13.69 -16.68 21.66
CA GLU A 181 -15.01 -16.93 22.21
C GLU A 181 -15.99 -17.22 21.06
N ALA A 182 -16.90 -18.16 21.30
CA ALA A 182 -18.03 -18.49 20.45
C ALA A 182 -19.31 -18.33 21.26
N HIS A 183 -20.32 -17.68 20.68
CA HIS A 183 -21.64 -17.50 21.28
C HIS A 183 -22.71 -17.93 20.29
N GLY A 184 -23.66 -18.74 20.73
CA GLY A 184 -24.86 -19.01 19.94
C GLY A 184 -25.72 -17.77 19.79
N ALA A 185 -26.19 -17.50 18.58
CA ALA A 185 -27.07 -16.38 18.31
C ALA A 185 -28.51 -16.85 18.10
N THR A 186 -29.48 -16.05 18.56
CA THR A 186 -30.91 -16.26 18.31
C THR A 186 -31.43 -15.14 17.42
N GLY A 187 -32.05 -15.48 16.29
CA GLY A 187 -32.61 -14.51 15.34
C GLY A 187 -32.46 -14.93 13.88
N PRO A 188 -33.09 -14.23 12.92
CA PRO A 188 -32.81 -14.43 11.50
C PRO A 188 -31.38 -13.98 11.18
N PRO A 189 -30.70 -14.62 10.20
CA PRO A 189 -29.37 -14.20 9.80
C PRO A 189 -29.41 -12.74 9.36
N PRO A 190 -28.39 -11.92 9.71
CA PRO A 190 -28.36 -10.52 9.31
C PRO A 190 -28.47 -10.40 7.78
N ALA A 191 -29.24 -9.42 7.32
CA ALA A 191 -29.45 -9.16 5.90
C ALA A 191 -28.10 -8.94 5.18
N PRO A 192 -27.98 -9.29 3.88
CA PRO A 192 -26.82 -8.95 3.08
C PRO A 192 -26.55 -7.45 3.18
N ARG A 193 -25.30 -7.07 3.46
CA ARG A 193 -24.90 -5.67 3.31
C ARG A 193 -25.07 -5.29 1.85
N GLU A 194 -25.76 -4.18 1.59
CA GLU A 194 -25.78 -3.58 0.26
C GLU A 194 -24.35 -3.32 -0.21
N SER A 195 -24.12 -3.52 -1.51
CA SER A 195 -22.81 -3.27 -2.11
C SER A 195 -22.47 -1.79 -1.95
N VAL A 196 -21.44 -1.49 -1.19
CA VAL A 196 -20.75 -0.21 -1.29
C VAL A 196 -19.60 -0.48 -2.24
N CYS A 197 -19.69 0.02 -3.48
CA CYS A 197 -18.57 0.00 -4.41
C CYS A 197 -17.30 0.49 -3.67
N PRO A 198 -16.20 -0.27 -3.64
CA PRO A 198 -14.96 0.30 -3.16
C PRO A 198 -14.59 1.43 -4.10
N ALA A 199 -14.40 2.62 -3.54
CA ALA A 199 -14.00 3.77 -4.32
C ALA A 199 -12.66 3.51 -5.03
N ASP A 200 -11.78 2.66 -4.47
CA ASP A 200 -10.43 2.37 -4.98
C ASP A 200 -10.27 0.88 -5.32
N GLY A 201 -9.68 0.59 -6.48
CA GLY A 201 -9.29 -0.78 -6.82
C GLY A 201 -8.14 -1.29 -5.93
N TRP A 202 -8.19 -2.57 -5.56
CA TRP A 202 -7.07 -3.28 -4.94
C TRP A 202 -5.97 -3.56 -5.97
N ARG A 203 -4.71 -3.24 -5.66
CA ARG A 203 -3.54 -3.59 -6.48
C ARG A 203 -2.78 -4.71 -5.76
N PRO A 204 -2.72 -5.94 -6.31
CA PRO A 204 -1.97 -7.00 -5.68
C PRO A 204 -0.46 -6.75 -5.78
N PRO A 205 0.32 -7.09 -4.73
CA PRO A 205 1.78 -7.17 -4.78
C PRO A 205 2.36 -7.94 -5.97
N ALA A 206 1.72 -9.03 -6.41
CA ALA A 206 2.15 -9.83 -7.56
C ALA A 206 0.94 -10.34 -8.34
N ARG A 207 1.08 -10.52 -9.66
CA ARG A 207 0.01 -10.98 -10.54
C ARG A 207 0.18 -12.46 -10.86
N ALA A 208 -0.80 -13.27 -10.46
CA ALA A 208 -0.74 -14.70 -10.72
C ALA A 208 -0.92 -15.00 -12.21
N VAL A 209 -0.19 -15.99 -12.73
CA VAL A 209 -0.35 -16.48 -14.11
C VAL A 209 -1.41 -17.58 -14.24
N ARG A 210 -1.94 -18.06 -13.12
CA ARG A 210 -3.00 -19.07 -13.04
C ARG A 210 -4.04 -18.69 -11.99
N ASP A 211 -5.28 -18.63 -12.44
CA ASP A 211 -6.46 -18.38 -11.61
C ASP A 211 -7.06 -19.67 -11.01
N GLY A 212 -6.82 -20.82 -11.65
CA GLY A 212 -7.28 -22.14 -11.20
C GLY A 212 -6.17 -22.96 -10.56
N VAL A 213 -6.44 -23.55 -9.39
CA VAL A 213 -5.54 -24.39 -8.61
C VAL A 213 -6.23 -25.71 -8.31
N ASP A 214 -5.77 -26.79 -8.97
CA ASP A 214 -6.24 -28.15 -8.72
C ASP A 214 -5.50 -28.80 -7.54
N ARG A 215 -5.80 -30.08 -7.25
CA ARG A 215 -5.16 -30.84 -6.16
C ARG A 215 -3.63 -30.84 -6.23
N ALA A 216 -3.05 -30.99 -7.43
CA ALA A 216 -1.61 -30.99 -7.61
C ALA A 216 -1.02 -29.60 -7.32
N GLY A 217 -1.69 -28.53 -7.76
CA GLY A 217 -1.34 -27.16 -7.41
C GLY A 217 -1.42 -26.91 -5.90
N LEU A 218 -2.47 -27.39 -5.24
CA LEU A 218 -2.63 -27.27 -3.78
C LEU A 218 -1.53 -28.01 -3.01
N ASP A 219 -1.06 -29.16 -3.50
CA ASP A 219 0.08 -29.89 -2.92
C ASP A 219 1.39 -29.11 -3.07
N LEU A 220 1.59 -28.47 -4.23
CA LEU A 220 2.74 -27.58 -4.43
C LEU A 220 2.69 -26.36 -3.51
N LEU A 221 1.52 -25.72 -3.34
CA LEU A 221 1.35 -24.63 -2.38
C LEU A 221 1.66 -25.08 -0.96
N ALA A 222 1.17 -26.27 -0.55
CA ALA A 222 1.45 -26.84 0.76
C ALA A 222 2.96 -27.09 0.97
N ALA A 223 3.67 -27.47 -0.09
CA ALA A 223 5.12 -27.66 -0.10
C ALA A 223 5.92 -26.34 -0.21
N GLY A 224 5.27 -25.16 -0.20
CA GLY A 224 5.93 -23.86 -0.33
C GLY A 224 6.39 -23.51 -1.75
N ARG A 225 5.97 -24.28 -2.75
CA ARG A 225 6.35 -24.11 -4.17
C ARG A 225 5.41 -23.15 -4.91
N LEU A 226 5.23 -21.95 -4.36
CA LEU A 226 4.27 -20.96 -4.86
C LEU A 226 4.57 -20.50 -6.29
N ALA A 227 5.85 -20.37 -6.64
CA ALA A 227 6.27 -19.95 -7.97
C ALA A 227 5.86 -20.93 -9.08
N ASP A 228 5.78 -22.23 -8.77
CA ASP A 228 5.36 -23.27 -9.72
C ASP A 228 3.85 -23.27 -9.99
N VAL A 229 3.07 -22.61 -9.12
CA VAL A 229 1.62 -22.48 -9.23
C VAL A 229 1.23 -21.12 -9.81
N PHE A 230 1.68 -20.04 -9.20
CA PHE A 230 1.25 -18.68 -9.53
C PHE A 230 2.24 -17.89 -10.39
N GLY A 231 3.43 -18.43 -10.65
CA GLY A 231 4.45 -17.80 -11.48
C GLY A 231 5.62 -17.23 -10.67
N PRO A 232 6.71 -16.83 -11.33
CA PRO A 232 7.99 -16.52 -10.70
C PRO A 232 7.93 -15.36 -9.69
N GLU A 233 7.03 -14.39 -9.87
CA GLU A 233 6.86 -13.25 -8.96
C GLU A 233 6.35 -13.66 -7.57
N HIS A 234 5.71 -14.83 -7.44
CA HIS A 234 5.20 -15.35 -6.18
C HIS A 234 6.25 -16.12 -5.36
N GLY A 235 7.45 -16.30 -5.91
CA GLY A 235 8.55 -16.97 -5.23
C GLY A 235 9.12 -16.16 -4.07
N THR A 236 9.53 -16.85 -3.00
CA THR A 236 10.28 -16.25 -1.88
C THR A 236 11.78 -16.49 -2.04
N ALA A 237 12.60 -15.56 -1.54
CA ALA A 237 14.07 -15.68 -1.60
C ALA A 237 14.64 -16.84 -0.75
N ASP A 238 13.86 -17.36 0.19
CA ASP A 238 14.17 -18.57 0.96
C ASP A 238 13.24 -19.72 0.52
N PRO A 239 13.68 -20.58 -0.42
CA PRO A 239 12.91 -21.75 -0.87
C PRO A 239 13.03 -22.96 0.08
N GLY A 240 13.86 -22.89 1.14
CA GLY A 240 14.18 -24.02 2.02
C GLY A 240 13.54 -23.97 3.42
N GLY A 241 12.93 -22.84 3.80
CA GLY A 241 12.24 -22.67 5.07
C GLY A 241 10.88 -23.39 5.09
N ALA A 242 10.87 -24.67 5.45
CA ALA A 242 9.63 -25.41 5.67
C ALA A 242 8.67 -24.67 6.63
N ASN A 243 7.45 -24.46 6.14
CA ASN A 243 6.17 -24.41 6.86
C ASN A 243 5.79 -23.15 7.66
N GLY A 244 5.14 -22.22 6.95
CA GLY A 244 4.19 -21.23 7.52
C GLY A 244 2.99 -20.97 6.60
N LEU A 245 3.21 -20.95 5.27
CA LEU A 245 2.19 -20.63 4.28
C LEU A 245 1.21 -21.77 3.97
N GLY A 246 1.71 -23.00 3.84
CA GLY A 246 0.85 -24.20 3.77
C GLY A 246 0.16 -24.51 5.09
N GLY A 247 0.74 -24.09 6.21
CA GLY A 247 0.30 -24.44 7.56
C GLY A 247 0.45 -25.94 7.88
N PRO A 248 0.33 -26.34 9.16
CA PRO A 248 0.22 -27.75 9.52
C PRO A 248 -1.01 -28.39 8.84
N GLY A 249 -0.80 -29.47 8.09
CA GLY A 249 -1.83 -30.17 7.33
C GLY A 249 -2.08 -29.64 5.91
N GLY A 250 -1.48 -28.53 5.48
CA GLY A 250 -1.61 -28.04 4.11
C GLY A 250 -3.05 -27.65 3.71
N TYR A 251 -3.35 -27.81 2.42
CA TYR A 251 -4.67 -27.51 1.84
C TYR A 251 -5.55 -28.77 1.64
N HIS A 252 -5.44 -29.75 2.54
CA HIS A 252 -6.07 -31.07 2.38
C HIS A 252 -7.62 -31.05 2.33
N LEU A 253 -8.27 -29.97 2.77
CA LEU A 253 -9.73 -29.85 2.74
C LEU A 253 -10.25 -29.40 1.37
N LEU A 254 -9.38 -28.95 0.49
CA LEU A 254 -9.72 -28.41 -0.83
C LEU A 254 -9.43 -29.46 -1.93
N ALA A 255 -10.32 -29.63 -2.90
CA ALA A 255 -10.03 -30.39 -4.11
C ALA A 255 -9.54 -29.47 -5.24
N GLU A 256 -10.21 -28.34 -5.43
CA GLU A 256 -9.87 -27.30 -6.39
C GLU A 256 -10.29 -25.91 -5.87
N VAL A 257 -9.60 -24.89 -6.35
CA VAL A 257 -9.93 -23.47 -6.13
C VAL A 257 -9.84 -22.75 -7.47
N ALA A 258 -10.81 -21.89 -7.76
CA ALA A 258 -10.74 -20.93 -8.85
C ALA A 258 -10.89 -19.52 -8.30
N VAL A 259 -10.03 -18.62 -8.74
CA VAL A 259 -10.00 -17.22 -8.34
C VAL A 259 -10.44 -16.35 -9.52
N ALA A 260 -11.27 -15.37 -9.26
CA ALA A 260 -11.54 -14.27 -10.18
C ALA A 260 -11.00 -12.98 -9.54
N GLY A 261 -10.06 -12.35 -10.24
CA GLY A 261 -9.29 -11.21 -9.73
C GLY A 261 -10.05 -9.89 -9.61
N GLN A 262 -9.31 -8.80 -9.72
CA GLN A 262 -9.83 -7.44 -9.55
C GLN A 262 -11.04 -7.15 -10.45
N GLY A 263 -12.07 -6.51 -9.90
CA GLY A 263 -13.32 -6.20 -10.61
C GLY A 263 -14.37 -7.32 -10.54
N ALA A 264 -13.99 -8.53 -10.12
CA ALA A 264 -14.94 -9.61 -9.87
C ALA A 264 -15.58 -9.54 -8.46
N GLY A 265 -16.71 -10.23 -8.30
CA GLY A 265 -17.46 -10.29 -7.05
C GLY A 265 -18.31 -9.05 -6.77
N ARG A 266 -19.20 -9.15 -5.78
CA ARG A 266 -20.15 -8.07 -5.42
C ARG A 266 -19.51 -6.75 -5.01
N TYR A 267 -18.26 -6.81 -4.55
CA TYR A 267 -17.50 -5.65 -4.10
C TYR A 267 -16.35 -5.30 -5.06
N GLY A 268 -16.16 -5.99 -6.19
CA GLY A 268 -15.04 -5.69 -7.11
C GLY A 268 -13.62 -5.91 -6.53
N LEU A 269 -13.51 -6.49 -5.34
CA LEU A 269 -12.24 -6.84 -4.67
C LEU A 269 -11.81 -8.29 -4.92
N GLY A 270 -12.57 -9.01 -5.76
CA GLY A 270 -12.34 -10.40 -6.14
C GLY A 270 -13.42 -11.36 -5.65
N HIS A 271 -13.43 -12.51 -6.29
CA HIS A 271 -14.32 -13.63 -6.01
C HIS A 271 -13.53 -14.94 -6.09
N LEU A 272 -13.91 -15.95 -5.33
CA LEU A 272 -13.33 -17.28 -5.47
C LEU A 272 -14.38 -18.37 -5.29
N THR A 273 -14.16 -19.49 -5.95
CA THR A 273 -14.92 -20.73 -5.75
C THR A 273 -13.98 -21.84 -5.32
N ALA A 274 -14.41 -22.73 -4.44
CA ALA A 274 -13.65 -23.91 -4.05
C ALA A 274 -14.55 -25.13 -3.88
N THR A 275 -14.02 -26.33 -4.07
CA THR A 275 -14.73 -27.57 -3.76
C THR A 275 -13.99 -28.35 -2.69
N ALA A 276 -14.75 -29.05 -1.84
CA ALA A 276 -14.20 -29.86 -0.76
C ALA A 276 -13.58 -31.16 -1.28
N ALA A 277 -12.46 -31.56 -0.69
CA ALA A 277 -11.89 -32.87 -0.91
C ALA A 277 -12.80 -33.98 -0.35
N PRO A 278 -12.77 -35.21 -0.91
CA PRO A 278 -13.47 -36.33 -0.30
C PRO A 278 -13.03 -36.54 1.15
N GLY A 279 -13.99 -36.63 2.07
CA GLY A 279 -13.71 -36.79 3.50
C GLY A 279 -13.15 -35.55 4.21
N ALA A 280 -13.21 -34.37 3.58
CA ALA A 280 -12.74 -33.12 4.19
C ALA A 280 -13.49 -32.77 5.49
N VAL A 281 -14.74 -33.21 5.65
CA VAL A 281 -15.50 -32.99 6.88
C VAL A 281 -15.63 -34.32 7.62
N SER A 282 -15.14 -34.38 8.86
CA SER A 282 -15.20 -35.58 9.70
C SER A 282 -16.59 -35.77 10.30
N GLU A 283 -17.05 -37.03 10.39
CA GLU A 283 -18.24 -37.39 11.17
C GLU A 283 -17.89 -37.61 12.65
N PRO A 284 -18.70 -37.12 13.62
CA PRO A 284 -19.90 -36.30 13.45
C PRO A 284 -19.57 -34.84 13.14
N VAL A 285 -20.33 -34.26 12.20
CA VAL A 285 -20.05 -32.92 11.68
C VAL A 285 -20.44 -31.82 12.65
N ASP A 286 -19.48 -30.97 12.97
CA ASP A 286 -19.65 -29.77 13.80
C ASP A 286 -19.54 -28.52 12.89
N TRP A 287 -20.31 -27.47 13.20
CA TRP A 287 -20.17 -26.17 12.51
C TRP A 287 -18.73 -25.67 12.54
N ALA A 288 -17.98 -26.03 13.58
CA ALA A 288 -16.56 -25.70 13.74
C ALA A 288 -15.68 -26.27 12.61
N GLU A 289 -16.04 -27.40 12.00
CA GLU A 289 -15.27 -28.02 10.92
C GLU A 289 -15.44 -27.28 9.57
N LEU A 290 -16.46 -26.42 9.43
CA LEU A 290 -16.64 -25.59 8.23
C LEU A 290 -15.60 -24.46 8.12
N LEU A 291 -15.16 -23.90 9.26
CA LEU A 291 -14.26 -22.74 9.25
C LEU A 291 -12.86 -23.06 8.72
N PRO A 292 -12.21 -24.20 9.06
CA PRO A 292 -10.96 -24.62 8.43
C PRO A 292 -11.04 -24.71 6.90
N PHE A 293 -12.13 -25.25 6.36
CA PHE A 293 -12.36 -25.31 4.90
C PHE A 293 -12.40 -23.90 4.29
N VAL A 294 -13.14 -22.98 4.93
CA VAL A 294 -13.20 -21.56 4.51
C VAL A 294 -11.83 -20.89 4.60
N TRP A 295 -11.10 -21.07 5.70
CA TRP A 295 -9.78 -20.46 5.88
C TRP A 295 -8.79 -20.98 4.85
N GLN A 296 -8.76 -22.27 4.54
CA GLN A 296 -7.89 -22.81 3.49
C GLN A 296 -8.16 -22.14 2.13
N ALA A 297 -9.43 -21.97 1.74
CA ALA A 297 -9.78 -21.30 0.49
C ALA A 297 -9.32 -19.82 0.48
N LEU A 298 -9.55 -19.09 1.58
CA LEU A 298 -9.11 -17.70 1.73
C LEU A 298 -7.57 -17.56 1.75
N ARG A 299 -6.85 -18.54 2.30
CA ARG A 299 -5.38 -18.60 2.24
C ARG A 299 -4.89 -18.69 0.80
N VAL A 300 -5.50 -19.55 -0.03
CA VAL A 300 -5.16 -19.65 -1.46
C VAL A 300 -5.37 -18.32 -2.16
N TYR A 301 -6.49 -17.62 -1.89
CA TYR A 301 -6.72 -16.28 -2.44
C TYR A 301 -5.67 -15.26 -1.97
N ALA A 302 -5.33 -15.24 -0.68
CA ALA A 302 -4.29 -14.35 -0.15
C ALA A 302 -2.91 -14.59 -0.82
N LEU A 303 -2.56 -15.86 -1.06
CA LEU A 303 -1.33 -16.23 -1.78
C LEU A 303 -1.40 -15.82 -3.25
N HIS A 304 -2.53 -16.05 -3.92
CA HIS A 304 -2.76 -15.62 -5.29
C HIS A 304 -2.55 -14.11 -5.45
N GLN A 305 -3.02 -13.31 -4.49
CA GLN A 305 -2.82 -11.85 -4.45
C GLN A 305 -1.40 -11.42 -4.06
N GLY A 306 -0.48 -12.36 -3.75
CA GLY A 306 0.91 -12.04 -3.41
C GLY A 306 1.11 -11.46 -2.00
N LEU A 307 0.13 -11.60 -1.09
CA LEU A 307 0.18 -10.97 0.24
C LEU A 307 1.34 -11.48 1.10
N HIS A 308 1.82 -12.70 0.86
CA HIS A 308 2.95 -13.31 1.55
C HIS A 308 4.29 -12.67 1.22
N LEU A 309 4.43 -12.02 0.07
CA LEU A 309 5.70 -11.43 -0.39
C LEU A 309 6.16 -10.25 0.47
N CYS A 310 5.23 -9.68 1.24
CA CYS A 310 5.44 -8.50 2.06
C CYS A 310 5.87 -8.82 3.50
N LEU A 311 6.07 -10.09 3.86
CA LEU A 311 6.39 -10.48 5.24
C LEU A 311 7.47 -11.58 5.28
N PRO A 312 8.43 -11.52 6.20
CA PRO A 312 9.41 -12.59 6.38
C PRO A 312 8.80 -13.82 7.03
N ARG A 313 8.98 -14.97 6.36
CA ARG A 313 8.51 -16.30 6.80
C ARG A 313 7.07 -16.25 7.36
N PRO A 314 6.10 -15.82 6.54
CA PRO A 314 4.79 -15.51 7.05
C PRO A 314 4.00 -16.78 7.38
N TYR A 315 3.11 -16.67 8.35
CA TYR A 315 2.11 -17.68 8.68
C TYR A 315 0.72 -17.06 8.71
N PHE A 316 -0.30 -17.90 8.50
CA PHE A 316 -1.70 -17.48 8.53
C PHE A 316 -2.30 -17.62 9.92
N HIS A 317 -3.22 -16.71 10.23
CA HIS A 317 -4.14 -16.84 11.36
C HIS A 317 -5.52 -16.23 11.04
N PRO A 318 -6.54 -16.48 11.87
CA PRO A 318 -7.83 -15.82 11.74
C PRO A 318 -7.75 -14.33 12.09
N VAL A 319 -8.55 -13.52 11.40
CA VAL A 319 -8.70 -12.09 11.72
C VAL A 319 -9.26 -11.89 13.14
N THR A 320 -8.65 -10.99 13.91
CA THR A 320 -8.97 -10.74 15.34
C THR A 320 -9.81 -9.49 15.61
N HIS A 321 -9.95 -8.57 14.66
CA HIS A 321 -10.65 -7.31 14.89
C HIS A 321 -12.16 -7.36 14.63
N THR A 322 -12.68 -8.43 14.02
CA THR A 322 -14.12 -8.61 13.72
C THR A 322 -14.60 -9.99 14.15
N ALA A 323 -15.88 -10.10 14.54
CA ALA A 323 -16.50 -11.37 14.85
C ALA A 323 -17.00 -12.03 13.56
N THR A 324 -16.54 -13.26 13.29
CA THR A 324 -17.05 -14.10 12.20
C THR A 324 -18.45 -14.61 12.57
N GLN A 325 -19.41 -14.39 11.68
CA GLN A 325 -20.79 -14.85 11.86
C GLN A 325 -21.02 -16.07 10.98
N LEU A 326 -21.39 -17.20 11.57
CA LEU A 326 -21.71 -18.44 10.88
C LEU A 326 -23.20 -18.73 11.04
N SER A 327 -23.86 -19.08 9.94
CA SER A 327 -25.24 -19.55 9.91
C SER A 327 -25.30 -20.85 9.13
N VAL A 328 -25.61 -21.95 9.81
CA VAL A 328 -25.79 -23.28 9.21
C VAL A 328 -27.29 -23.52 9.10
N ALA A 329 -27.78 -23.82 7.90
CA ALA A 329 -29.20 -24.04 7.65
C ALA A 329 -29.66 -25.42 8.15
N ASP A 330 -28.85 -26.45 7.90
CA ASP A 330 -29.07 -27.82 8.40
C ASP A 330 -27.72 -28.54 8.56
N THR A 331 -27.35 -28.84 9.80
CA THR A 331 -26.09 -29.53 10.12
C THR A 331 -26.00 -30.94 9.52
N ARG A 332 -27.13 -31.58 9.18
CA ARG A 332 -27.16 -32.91 8.55
C ARG A 332 -26.63 -32.90 7.12
N ARG A 333 -26.84 -31.81 6.40
CA ARG A 333 -26.44 -31.67 5.00
C ARG A 333 -24.94 -31.46 4.81
N VAL A 334 -24.24 -31.08 5.87
CA VAL A 334 -22.79 -30.88 5.84
C VAL A 334 -22.02 -32.20 5.61
N ALA A 335 -22.63 -33.36 5.88
CA ALA A 335 -22.00 -34.67 5.82
C ALA A 335 -22.16 -35.43 4.49
N VAL A 336 -23.04 -35.00 3.58
CA VAL A 336 -23.65 -35.91 2.58
C VAL A 336 -23.13 -35.74 1.15
N GLY A 337 -22.26 -34.77 0.86
CA GLY A 337 -21.80 -34.56 -0.52
C GLY A 337 -20.59 -33.64 -0.68
N PRO A 338 -20.09 -33.48 -1.93
CA PRO A 338 -19.01 -32.56 -2.21
C PRO A 338 -19.47 -31.12 -1.98
N LEU A 339 -19.03 -30.53 -0.87
CA LEU A 339 -19.34 -29.15 -0.56
C LEU A 339 -18.66 -28.21 -1.55
N ARG A 340 -19.40 -27.20 -1.99
CA ARG A 340 -18.90 -26.09 -2.79
C ARG A 340 -18.91 -24.83 -1.95
N LEU A 341 -17.91 -24.00 -2.14
CA LEU A 341 -17.72 -22.73 -1.48
C LEU A 341 -17.66 -21.64 -2.54
N GLU A 342 -18.43 -20.58 -2.35
CA GLU A 342 -18.34 -19.33 -3.10
C GLU A 342 -18.03 -18.21 -2.11
N ALA A 343 -17.01 -17.39 -2.38
CA ALA A 343 -16.67 -16.27 -1.52
C ALA A 343 -16.50 -14.97 -2.32
N ASP A 344 -17.23 -13.94 -1.89
CA ASP A 344 -17.04 -12.55 -2.34
C ASP A 344 -16.14 -11.82 -1.34
N VAL A 345 -15.01 -11.31 -1.81
CA VAL A 345 -14.07 -10.58 -0.97
C VAL A 345 -14.67 -9.23 -0.60
N THR A 346 -14.84 -8.98 0.69
CA THR A 346 -15.39 -7.72 1.24
C THR A 346 -14.30 -6.74 1.62
N ARG A 347 -13.12 -7.25 1.99
CA ARG A 347 -11.97 -6.43 2.40
C ARG A 347 -10.67 -7.16 2.13
N ILE A 348 -9.72 -6.46 1.54
CA ILE A 348 -8.34 -6.90 1.36
C ILE A 348 -7.43 -5.69 1.60
N GLY A 349 -6.30 -5.90 2.26
CA GLY A 349 -5.39 -4.80 2.57
C GLY A 349 -4.12 -5.25 3.26
N LEU A 350 -3.18 -4.32 3.42
CA LEU A 350 -1.87 -4.54 4.06
C LEU A 350 -1.79 -4.01 5.50
N VAL A 351 -2.78 -3.24 5.96
CA VAL A 351 -2.81 -2.61 7.29
C VAL A 351 -3.97 -3.19 8.11
N PRO A 352 -3.77 -3.58 9.39
CA PRO A 352 -2.52 -3.50 10.17
C PRO A 352 -1.48 -4.56 9.75
N ARG A 353 -1.93 -5.58 9.03
CA ARG A 353 -1.12 -6.59 8.33
C ARG A 353 -1.86 -7.07 7.08
N PRO A 354 -1.17 -7.77 6.16
CA PRO A 354 -1.82 -8.39 5.01
C PRO A 354 -2.99 -9.28 5.44
N HIS A 355 -4.18 -9.04 4.89
CA HIS A 355 -5.39 -9.75 5.26
C HIS A 355 -6.41 -9.82 4.12
N VAL A 356 -7.29 -10.81 4.21
CA VAL A 356 -8.46 -11.00 3.34
C VAL A 356 -9.65 -11.32 4.21
N VAL A 357 -10.78 -10.67 3.94
CA VAL A 357 -12.08 -10.95 4.56
C VAL A 357 -13.13 -11.09 3.46
N ALA A 358 -14.02 -12.06 3.61
CA ALA A 358 -15.04 -12.38 2.63
C ALA A 358 -16.41 -12.68 3.27
N GLU A 359 -17.44 -12.57 2.44
CA GLU A 359 -18.73 -13.24 2.64
C GLU A 359 -18.72 -14.55 1.86
N VAL A 360 -19.07 -15.64 2.53
CA VAL A 360 -18.92 -17.00 2.04
C VAL A 360 -20.27 -17.72 2.06
N ARG A 361 -20.59 -18.40 0.97
CA ARG A 361 -21.71 -19.34 0.86
C ARG A 361 -21.14 -20.73 0.66
N ILE A 362 -21.64 -21.69 1.43
CA ILE A 362 -21.31 -23.11 1.30
C ILE A 362 -22.57 -23.84 0.86
N SER A 363 -22.48 -24.65 -0.19
CA SER A 363 -23.58 -25.40 -0.78
C SER A 363 -23.23 -26.86 -1.05
N ASP A 364 -24.25 -27.70 -1.14
CA ASP A 364 -24.21 -29.05 -1.69
C ASP A 364 -25.05 -29.11 -2.98
N GLU A 365 -25.43 -30.29 -3.45
CA GLU A 365 -26.28 -30.47 -4.63
C GLU A 365 -27.72 -29.96 -4.44
N GLU A 366 -28.21 -29.93 -3.20
CA GLU A 366 -29.57 -29.48 -2.85
C GLU A 366 -29.65 -27.96 -2.59
N GLY A 367 -28.51 -27.24 -2.54
CA GLY A 367 -28.44 -25.80 -2.35
C GLY A 367 -27.59 -25.34 -1.16
N THR A 368 -27.93 -24.18 -0.57
CA THR A 368 -27.10 -23.57 0.49
C THR A 368 -27.21 -24.34 1.81
N VAL A 369 -26.05 -24.76 2.33
CA VAL A 369 -25.89 -25.44 3.63
C VAL A 369 -25.48 -24.46 4.71
N ALA A 370 -24.58 -23.53 4.42
CA ALA A 370 -24.11 -22.54 5.38
C ALA A 370 -23.74 -21.19 4.73
N GLN A 371 -23.76 -20.14 5.54
CA GLN A 371 -23.25 -18.82 5.20
C GLN A 371 -22.28 -18.35 6.29
N VAL A 372 -21.16 -17.77 5.87
CA VAL A 372 -20.14 -17.21 6.77
C VAL A 372 -19.90 -15.75 6.40
N ARG A 373 -20.09 -14.82 7.33
CA ARG A 373 -19.80 -13.39 7.16
C ARG A 373 -18.61 -12.99 8.02
N GLU A 374 -17.87 -11.99 7.55
CA GLU A 374 -16.61 -11.55 8.18
C GLU A 374 -15.66 -12.75 8.39
N ALA A 375 -15.65 -13.69 7.42
CA ALA A 375 -14.71 -14.79 7.38
C ALA A 375 -13.37 -14.24 6.91
N GLY A 376 -12.34 -14.28 7.77
CA GLY A 376 -11.09 -13.61 7.47
C GLY A 376 -9.85 -14.40 7.86
N VAL A 377 -8.82 -14.26 7.03
CA VAL A 377 -7.46 -14.71 7.31
C VAL A 377 -6.51 -13.52 7.21
N ALA A 378 -5.50 -13.49 8.06
CA ALA A 378 -4.42 -12.51 8.02
C ALA A 378 -3.07 -13.22 8.07
N LEU A 379 -2.04 -12.57 7.54
CA LEU A 379 -0.66 -13.04 7.62
C LEU A 379 0.11 -12.28 8.69
N ARG A 380 1.03 -12.98 9.34
CA ARG A 380 2.00 -12.43 10.28
C ARG A 380 3.39 -12.91 9.98
N GLU A 381 4.33 -12.03 10.21
CA GLU A 381 5.75 -12.35 10.32
C GLU A 381 5.99 -13.34 11.47
N ALA A 382 6.96 -14.24 11.31
CA ALA A 382 7.32 -15.18 12.38
C ALA A 382 7.71 -14.45 13.68
N PRO A 383 7.44 -15.01 14.87
CA PRO A 383 7.82 -14.37 16.13
C PRO A 383 9.30 -13.95 16.17
N GLY A 384 9.55 -12.69 16.51
CA GLY A 384 10.90 -12.10 16.55
C GLY A 384 11.46 -11.68 15.19
N ALA A 385 10.70 -11.78 14.10
CA ALA A 385 11.08 -11.18 12.83
C ALA A 385 11.02 -9.65 12.91
N ASP A 386 12.03 -9.00 12.34
CA ASP A 386 12.10 -7.55 12.26
C ASP A 386 11.51 -7.06 10.93
N LEU A 387 10.58 -6.12 11.02
CA LEU A 387 10.00 -5.43 9.86
C LEU A 387 10.65 -4.07 9.62
N VAL A 388 11.62 -3.64 10.44
CA VAL A 388 12.30 -2.37 10.23
C VAL A 388 13.14 -2.44 8.95
N PRO A 389 13.00 -1.46 8.03
CA PRO A 389 13.80 -1.43 6.81
C PRO A 389 15.31 -1.47 7.08
N GLY A 390 16.02 -2.31 6.34
CA GLY A 390 17.49 -2.36 6.35
C GLY A 390 18.14 -3.32 7.36
N ASN A 391 17.38 -4.05 8.19
CA ASN A 391 17.95 -5.10 9.05
C ASN A 391 18.13 -6.43 8.27
N ALA A 392 19.29 -7.07 8.44
CA ALA A 392 19.95 -7.97 7.48
C ALA A 392 19.54 -9.46 7.57
N ALA A 393 18.25 -9.77 7.46
CA ALA A 393 17.79 -11.04 6.91
C ALA A 393 17.18 -10.71 5.56
N ALA A 394 17.84 -11.04 4.44
CA ALA A 394 17.60 -10.50 3.09
C ALA A 394 16.13 -10.09 2.80
N PRO A 395 15.88 -8.92 2.16
CA PRO A 395 14.54 -8.45 1.91
C PRO A 395 13.73 -9.51 1.17
N VAL A 396 12.58 -9.84 1.74
CA VAL A 396 11.69 -10.92 1.28
C VAL A 396 11.11 -10.57 -0.08
N ARG A 397 10.89 -9.27 -0.30
CA ARG A 397 10.34 -8.74 -1.52
C ARG A 397 11.42 -8.40 -2.52
N ARG A 398 11.21 -8.81 -3.78
CA ARG A 398 11.98 -8.36 -4.93
C ARG A 398 11.14 -7.47 -5.85
N SER A 399 11.81 -6.56 -6.55
CA SER A 399 11.23 -5.84 -7.67
C SER A 399 10.96 -6.78 -8.85
N PRO A 400 10.16 -6.36 -9.84
CA PRO A 400 10.02 -7.06 -11.11
C PRO A 400 11.36 -7.31 -11.83
N GLY A 401 12.33 -6.41 -11.63
CA GLY A 401 13.71 -6.59 -12.10
C GLY A 401 14.56 -7.59 -11.29
N GLY A 402 13.98 -8.23 -10.26
CA GLY A 402 14.66 -9.18 -9.37
C GLY A 402 15.50 -8.54 -8.26
N GLU A 403 15.52 -7.21 -8.16
CA GLU A 403 16.33 -6.49 -7.17
C GLU A 403 15.67 -6.53 -5.79
N PRO A 404 16.44 -6.66 -4.70
CA PRO A 404 15.91 -6.63 -3.35
C PRO A 404 15.21 -5.29 -3.03
N ALA A 405 13.96 -5.33 -2.56
CA ALA A 405 13.23 -4.15 -2.10
C ALA A 405 13.42 -3.95 -0.60
N VAL A 406 14.11 -2.87 -0.23
CA VAL A 406 14.44 -2.51 1.16
C VAL A 406 13.19 -2.05 1.90
N VAL A 407 12.42 -1.20 1.23
CA VAL A 407 11.10 -0.77 1.64
C VAL A 407 10.15 -1.21 0.55
N HIS A 408 8.98 -1.70 0.92
CA HIS A 408 8.03 -2.33 0.00
C HIS A 408 6.59 -1.98 0.39
N GLU A 409 5.60 -2.59 -0.26
CA GLU A 409 4.21 -2.15 -0.28
C GLU A 409 3.57 -2.16 1.11
N LEU A 410 3.93 -3.11 1.99
CA LEU A 410 3.52 -3.08 3.40
C LEU A 410 3.98 -1.79 4.09
N HIS A 411 5.24 -1.43 3.94
CA HIS A 411 5.79 -0.22 4.52
C HIS A 411 5.15 1.04 3.92
N MET A 412 4.86 1.06 2.61
CA MET A 412 4.16 2.18 1.97
C MET A 412 2.72 2.30 2.47
N ALA A 413 2.02 1.17 2.63
CA ALA A 413 0.69 1.14 3.21
C ALA A 413 0.69 1.62 4.67
N HIS A 414 1.71 1.27 5.46
CA HIS A 414 1.89 1.77 6.82
C HIS A 414 2.24 3.26 6.87
N ALA A 415 3.07 3.75 5.93
CA ALA A 415 3.38 5.17 5.79
C ALA A 415 2.15 6.00 5.40
N ALA A 416 1.21 5.41 4.66
CA ALA A 416 -0.04 6.06 4.26
C ALA A 416 -1.12 6.00 5.37
N ASP A 417 -1.45 4.80 5.84
CA ASP A 417 -2.65 4.54 6.65
C ASP A 417 -2.38 3.90 8.02
N GLY A 418 -1.19 3.32 8.22
CA GLY A 418 -0.91 2.46 9.36
C GLY A 418 0.02 3.05 10.42
N ASP A 419 0.60 2.13 11.18
CA ASP A 419 1.63 2.42 12.18
C ASP A 419 2.95 2.80 11.49
N LEU A 420 3.37 4.07 11.68
CA LEU A 420 4.61 4.61 11.12
C LEU A 420 5.86 3.91 11.66
N ALA A 421 5.79 3.24 12.80
CA ALA A 421 6.92 2.48 13.33
C ALA A 421 7.28 1.28 12.47
N VAL A 422 6.35 0.75 11.68
CA VAL A 422 6.65 -0.30 10.69
C VAL A 422 7.56 0.25 9.59
N THR A 423 7.29 1.46 9.09
CA THR A 423 8.07 2.08 8.02
C THR A 423 9.36 2.73 8.52
N TYR A 424 9.29 3.47 9.62
CA TYR A 424 10.35 4.33 10.12
C TYR A 424 10.93 3.86 11.45
N GLY A 425 10.59 2.66 11.92
CA GLY A 425 11.10 2.12 13.18
C GLY A 425 10.57 2.84 14.43
N PRO A 426 10.99 2.42 15.63
CA PRO A 426 10.45 2.90 16.90
C PRO A 426 10.56 4.41 17.12
N ALA A 427 11.50 5.09 16.47
CA ALA A 427 11.67 6.54 16.55
C ALA A 427 10.45 7.32 16.00
N ALA A 428 9.60 6.68 15.18
CA ALA A 428 8.35 7.29 14.72
C ALA A 428 7.21 7.20 15.74
N LEU A 429 7.38 6.46 16.84
CA LEU A 429 6.40 6.42 17.92
C LEU A 429 6.54 7.70 18.75
N THR A 430 5.55 8.57 18.62
CA THR A 430 5.43 9.78 19.43
C THR A 430 4.05 9.82 20.08
N SER A 431 4.01 10.01 21.39
CA SER A 431 2.77 10.24 22.13
C SER A 431 2.35 11.71 22.13
N ALA A 432 3.26 12.62 21.74
CA ALA A 432 3.05 14.06 21.78
C ALA A 432 2.46 14.61 20.47
N ALA A 433 2.94 14.14 19.31
CA ALA A 433 2.48 14.62 18.02
C ALA A 433 1.27 13.82 17.50
N ARG A 434 0.25 14.53 17.05
CA ARG A 434 -0.96 13.97 16.42
C ARG A 434 -0.82 13.87 14.90
N VAL A 435 -0.05 14.79 14.30
CA VAL A 435 0.17 14.86 12.86
C VAL A 435 1.65 14.62 12.55
N ARG A 436 1.91 13.67 11.65
CA ARG A 436 3.24 13.38 11.10
C ARG A 436 3.16 13.30 9.58
N PRO A 437 4.25 13.56 8.85
CA PRO A 437 4.25 13.39 7.40
C PRO A 437 3.92 11.94 7.02
N ARG A 438 2.99 11.79 6.08
CA ARG A 438 2.49 10.51 5.59
C ARG A 438 2.52 10.49 4.07
N LEU A 439 2.41 9.30 3.49
CA LEU A 439 2.13 9.16 2.06
C LEU A 439 0.62 9.30 1.79
N PRO A 440 0.24 9.59 0.54
CA PRO A 440 -1.13 9.43 0.09
C PRO A 440 -1.63 7.98 0.19
N ARG A 441 -2.95 7.83 0.27
CA ARG A 441 -3.63 6.55 0.55
C ARG A 441 -4.56 6.12 -0.59
N GLY A 442 -4.88 4.82 -0.61
CA GLY A 442 -5.76 4.22 -1.63
C GLY A 442 -5.23 4.44 -3.05
N GLY A 443 -6.13 4.82 -3.98
CA GLY A 443 -5.77 5.03 -5.38
C GLY A 443 -4.83 6.21 -5.64
N MET A 444 -4.52 7.03 -4.62
CA MET A 444 -3.57 8.14 -4.73
C MET A 444 -2.13 7.74 -4.36
N LEU A 445 -1.91 6.58 -3.74
CA LEU A 445 -0.55 6.08 -3.45
C LEU A 445 0.15 5.65 -4.74
N MET A 446 1.14 6.44 -5.18
CA MET A 446 1.91 6.25 -6.42
C MET A 446 3.38 5.89 -6.16
N LEU A 447 3.62 5.11 -5.10
CA LEU A 447 4.93 4.63 -4.68
C LEU A 447 4.77 3.23 -4.05
N ASP A 448 5.45 2.23 -4.59
CA ASP A 448 5.35 0.84 -4.10
C ASP A 448 6.55 0.42 -3.26
N ARG A 449 7.77 0.85 -3.65
CA ARG A 449 9.00 0.39 -3.02
C ARG A 449 10.19 1.31 -3.21
N MET A 450 11.18 1.13 -2.35
CA MET A 450 12.50 1.75 -2.40
C MET A 450 13.55 0.64 -2.39
N LEU A 451 14.49 0.70 -3.33
CA LEU A 451 15.51 -0.33 -3.54
C LEU A 451 16.83 -0.01 -2.83
N THR A 452 17.09 1.26 -2.53
CA THR A 452 18.31 1.73 -1.87
C THR A 452 18.07 2.03 -0.39
N ILE A 453 18.96 1.61 0.50
CA ILE A 453 18.99 2.02 1.92
C ILE A 453 19.75 3.33 2.04
N PRO A 454 19.24 4.35 2.76
CA PRO A 454 20.05 5.47 3.21
C PRO A 454 21.12 5.01 4.22
N GLU A 455 22.38 5.35 3.98
CA GLU A 455 23.53 4.89 4.80
C GLU A 455 23.43 5.27 6.29
N ALA A 456 22.85 6.44 6.59
CA ALA A 456 22.57 6.87 7.96
C ALA A 456 21.37 7.83 8.01
N ARG A 457 20.41 7.54 8.89
CA ARG A 457 19.30 8.48 9.18
C ARG A 457 19.81 9.68 9.95
N GLY A 458 19.33 10.87 9.59
CA GLY A 458 19.75 12.17 10.14
C GLY A 458 21.03 12.75 9.52
N GLY A 459 21.72 12.00 8.64
CA GLY A 459 22.98 12.46 8.01
C GLY A 459 22.80 13.33 6.76
N TYR A 460 21.63 13.30 6.13
CA TYR A 460 21.27 14.05 4.91
C TYR A 460 22.42 14.28 3.90
N PRO A 461 23.09 13.22 3.40
CA PRO A 461 24.24 13.37 2.51
C PRO A 461 23.80 13.96 1.16
N VAL A 462 24.07 15.26 0.96
CA VAL A 462 23.80 15.95 -0.31
C VAL A 462 24.61 15.27 -1.42
N GLY A 463 23.96 15.05 -2.56
CA GLY A 463 24.49 14.29 -3.70
C GLY A 463 24.16 12.79 -3.65
N SER A 464 23.57 12.28 -2.56
CA SER A 464 23.09 10.90 -2.51
C SER A 464 21.91 10.69 -3.46
N THR A 465 21.91 9.55 -4.17
CA THR A 465 20.84 9.14 -5.08
C THR A 465 20.17 7.88 -4.56
N HIS A 466 18.84 7.90 -4.59
CA HIS A 466 17.99 6.81 -4.12
C HIS A 466 17.05 6.33 -5.21
N VAL A 467 16.75 5.03 -5.21
CA VAL A 467 15.92 4.38 -6.24
C VAL A 467 14.59 3.95 -5.65
N THR A 468 13.50 4.36 -6.29
CA THR A 468 12.13 3.98 -5.96
C THR A 468 11.40 3.44 -7.18
N GLU A 469 10.33 2.68 -6.96
CA GLU A 469 9.49 2.14 -8.03
C GLU A 469 8.00 2.29 -7.74
N TYR A 470 7.24 2.41 -8.83
CA TYR A 470 5.78 2.35 -8.84
C TYR A 470 5.29 1.48 -10.00
N ASP A 471 4.46 0.49 -9.69
CA ASP A 471 3.82 -0.37 -10.68
C ASP A 471 2.51 0.28 -11.15
N VAL A 472 2.53 0.82 -12.37
CA VAL A 472 1.38 1.47 -12.97
C VAL A 472 0.34 0.40 -13.33
N PRO A 473 -0.91 0.51 -12.84
CA PRO A 473 -1.97 -0.43 -13.20
C PRO A 473 -2.21 -0.48 -14.71
N GLU A 474 -2.72 -1.60 -15.23
CA GLU A 474 -3.13 -1.72 -16.64
C GLU A 474 -4.30 -0.80 -16.99
N ALA A 475 -5.23 -0.63 -16.05
CA ALA A 475 -6.39 0.26 -16.18
C ALA A 475 -6.38 1.31 -15.06
N PRO A 476 -5.45 2.29 -15.09
CA PRO A 476 -5.34 3.26 -14.00
C PRO A 476 -6.50 4.26 -14.05
N TRP A 477 -7.08 4.55 -12.88
CA TRP A 477 -8.24 5.44 -12.77
C TRP A 477 -7.95 6.84 -13.32
N TYR A 478 -6.74 7.36 -13.12
CA TYR A 478 -6.36 8.71 -13.56
C TYR A 478 -6.27 8.84 -15.07
N LEU A 479 -5.99 7.76 -15.80
CA LEU A 479 -6.03 7.75 -17.26
C LEU A 479 -7.47 7.79 -17.76
N ARG A 480 -8.34 6.94 -17.19
CA ARG A 480 -9.78 6.90 -17.49
C ARG A 480 -10.45 8.25 -17.21
N ASP A 481 -10.21 8.78 -16.02
CA ASP A 481 -10.84 10.01 -15.53
C ASP A 481 -10.32 11.26 -16.30
N ASN A 482 -9.11 11.21 -16.87
CA ASN A 482 -8.56 12.25 -17.77
C ASN A 482 -8.85 11.98 -19.27
N GLY A 483 -9.80 11.09 -19.56
CA GLY A 483 -10.28 10.86 -20.92
C GLY A 483 -9.35 10.11 -21.85
N GLY A 484 -8.42 9.32 -21.31
CA GLY A 484 -7.52 8.44 -22.06
C GLY A 484 -6.09 8.95 -22.21
N THR A 485 -5.77 10.12 -21.66
CA THR A 485 -4.40 10.70 -21.69
C THR A 485 -3.81 10.77 -20.29
N MET A 486 -2.50 10.61 -20.16
CA MET A 486 -1.86 10.67 -18.85
C MET A 486 -1.90 12.13 -18.31
N PRO A 487 -2.50 12.39 -17.15
CA PRO A 487 -2.59 13.74 -16.60
C PRO A 487 -1.24 14.21 -16.02
N TRP A 488 -1.06 15.53 -15.93
CA TRP A 488 0.05 16.11 -15.17
C TRP A 488 -0.02 15.69 -13.70
N LEU A 489 -1.23 15.47 -13.17
CA LEU A 489 -1.41 14.89 -11.83
C LEU A 489 -0.58 13.62 -11.62
N PHE A 490 -0.60 12.67 -12.57
CA PHE A 490 0.17 11.44 -12.44
C PHE A 490 1.68 11.71 -12.47
N HIS A 491 2.14 12.51 -13.45
CA HIS A 491 3.56 12.81 -13.61
C HIS A 491 4.14 13.46 -12.36
N LEU A 492 3.39 14.38 -11.76
CA LEU A 492 3.81 15.05 -10.53
C LEU A 492 3.68 14.14 -9.31
N GLU A 493 2.55 13.47 -9.08
CA GLU A 493 2.36 12.65 -7.88
C GLU A 493 3.33 11.48 -7.80
N SER A 494 3.58 10.78 -8.91
CA SER A 494 4.60 9.71 -8.94
C SER A 494 6.00 10.23 -8.58
N ALA A 495 6.37 11.43 -9.07
CA ALA A 495 7.66 12.03 -8.79
C ALA A 495 7.80 12.59 -7.37
N LEU A 496 6.79 13.35 -6.92
CA LEU A 496 6.83 14.14 -5.70
C LEU A 496 6.66 13.29 -4.44
N GLN A 497 5.78 12.27 -4.48
CA GLN A 497 5.65 11.33 -3.36
C GLN A 497 6.97 10.59 -3.11
N ALA A 498 7.62 10.11 -4.16
CA ALA A 498 8.92 9.46 -4.07
C ALA A 498 9.99 10.39 -3.50
N ALA A 499 10.07 11.64 -3.96
CA ALA A 499 11.04 12.62 -3.44
C ALA A 499 10.81 12.94 -1.94
N ALA A 500 9.56 13.19 -1.54
CA ALA A 500 9.21 13.41 -0.15
C ALA A 500 9.52 12.17 0.73
N PHE A 501 9.23 10.97 0.22
CA PHE A 501 9.53 9.72 0.91
C PHE A 501 11.03 9.49 1.11
N VAL A 502 11.86 9.82 0.12
CA VAL A 502 13.33 9.77 0.26
C VAL A 502 13.79 10.67 1.41
N GLY A 503 13.25 11.90 1.50
CA GLY A 503 13.49 12.78 2.64
C GLY A 503 13.06 12.19 3.98
N ALA A 504 11.88 11.57 4.01
CA ALA A 504 11.38 10.88 5.19
C ALA A 504 12.27 9.71 5.61
N ALA A 505 12.69 8.87 4.67
CA ALA A 505 13.59 7.73 4.89
C ALA A 505 14.98 8.17 5.38
N LEU A 506 15.45 9.34 4.93
CA LEU A 506 16.66 9.99 5.43
C LEU A 506 16.51 10.56 6.85
N GLY A 507 15.30 10.65 7.39
CA GLY A 507 15.02 11.07 8.75
C GLY A 507 14.24 12.39 8.89
N ALA A 508 13.98 13.11 7.79
CA ALA A 508 13.35 14.44 7.88
C ALA A 508 11.97 14.36 8.57
N SER A 509 11.22 13.29 8.32
CA SER A 509 9.91 13.08 8.95
C SER A 509 9.95 12.66 10.42
N LEU A 510 11.14 12.49 11.02
CA LEU A 510 11.35 12.14 12.44
C LEU A 510 11.81 13.35 13.27
N GLU A 511 12.14 14.44 12.62
CA GLU A 511 12.53 15.69 13.26
C GLU A 511 11.35 16.29 14.04
N HIS A 512 11.64 17.16 15.00
CA HIS A 512 10.64 17.74 15.91
C HIS A 512 9.70 16.68 16.54
N PRO A 513 10.21 15.67 17.26
CA PRO A 513 9.41 14.53 17.73
C PRO A 513 8.29 14.91 18.72
N GLY A 514 8.41 16.07 19.38
CA GLY A 514 7.43 16.61 20.32
C GLY A 514 6.33 17.46 19.69
N GLU A 515 6.35 17.69 18.39
CA GLU A 515 5.44 18.60 17.70
C GLU A 515 4.76 17.95 16.49
N ASP A 516 3.59 18.46 16.15
CA ASP A 516 2.94 18.17 14.87
C ASP A 516 3.83 18.63 13.72
N PHE A 517 4.06 17.74 12.76
CA PHE A 517 4.96 17.97 11.65
C PHE A 517 4.31 17.55 10.34
N THR A 518 4.39 18.41 9.33
CA THR A 518 3.71 18.24 8.04
C THR A 518 4.73 18.34 6.90
N VAL A 519 4.38 17.85 5.72
CA VAL A 519 5.19 18.00 4.50
C VAL A 519 4.41 18.74 3.43
N ARG A 520 5.04 19.70 2.76
CA ARG A 520 4.47 20.43 1.61
C ARG A 520 5.51 20.52 0.52
N ASN A 521 5.10 20.29 -0.72
CA ASN A 521 5.88 20.77 -1.84
C ASN A 521 5.76 22.30 -1.92
N LEU A 522 6.85 22.99 -2.28
CA LEU A 522 6.92 24.45 -2.31
C LEU A 522 7.18 25.00 -3.71
N GLU A 523 7.96 24.31 -4.52
CA GLU A 523 8.27 24.70 -5.88
C GLU A 523 8.89 23.52 -6.62
N GLY A 524 8.98 23.66 -7.93
CA GLY A 524 9.69 22.72 -8.76
C GLY A 524 9.55 23.01 -10.24
N ASN A 525 10.18 22.14 -11.03
CA ASN A 525 10.00 22.09 -12.46
C ASN A 525 9.95 20.65 -12.93
N ALA A 526 9.30 20.43 -14.06
CA ALA A 526 9.09 19.12 -14.67
C ALA A 526 9.16 19.23 -16.19
N ARG A 527 9.73 18.20 -16.83
CA ARG A 527 9.78 18.05 -18.28
C ARG A 527 9.44 16.62 -18.66
N LEU A 528 8.34 16.45 -19.39
CA LEU A 528 8.09 15.22 -20.13
C LEU A 528 9.01 15.19 -21.34
N LEU A 529 9.90 14.21 -21.49
CA LEU A 529 10.87 14.13 -22.58
C LEU A 529 10.25 13.56 -23.86
N HIS A 530 9.39 12.55 -23.71
CA HIS A 530 8.62 11.94 -24.77
C HIS A 530 7.38 11.26 -24.20
N PRO A 531 6.30 11.08 -24.98
CA PRO A 531 5.14 10.32 -24.53
C PRO A 531 5.51 8.84 -24.39
N VAL A 532 4.95 8.17 -23.37
CA VAL A 532 5.12 6.74 -23.15
C VAL A 532 3.81 6.15 -22.64
N ASP A 533 3.43 4.98 -23.15
CA ASP A 533 2.38 4.17 -22.52
C ASP A 533 2.95 3.46 -21.30
N LEU A 534 2.40 3.80 -20.13
CA LEU A 534 2.87 3.32 -18.84
C LEU A 534 1.98 2.20 -18.28
N ARG A 535 0.85 1.89 -18.91
CA ARG A 535 -0.10 0.88 -18.40
C ARG A 535 0.58 -0.47 -18.21
N GLY A 536 0.47 -1.03 -17.01
CA GLY A 536 1.04 -2.33 -16.66
C GLY A 536 2.57 -2.35 -16.54
N ARG A 537 3.24 -1.20 -16.58
CA ARG A 537 4.71 -1.10 -16.52
C ARG A 537 5.17 -0.52 -15.19
N THR A 538 6.43 -0.81 -14.84
CA THR A 538 7.06 -0.27 -13.63
C THR A 538 7.81 1.02 -13.96
N VAL A 539 7.40 2.10 -13.32
CA VAL A 539 8.14 3.37 -13.34
C VAL A 539 9.21 3.32 -12.28
N ARG A 540 10.47 3.42 -12.70
CA ARG A 540 11.64 3.51 -11.82
C ARG A 540 12.08 4.96 -11.71
N GLN A 541 12.28 5.44 -10.50
CA GLN A 541 12.72 6.80 -10.24
C GLN A 541 14.07 6.82 -9.53
N HIS A 542 14.99 7.61 -10.06
CA HIS A 542 16.19 8.05 -9.35
C HIS A 542 15.91 9.42 -8.73
N THR A 543 16.14 9.56 -7.44
CA THR A 543 15.98 10.81 -6.70
C THR A 543 17.30 11.19 -6.04
N THR A 544 17.85 12.35 -6.38
CA THR A 544 19.08 12.88 -5.79
C THR A 544 18.77 14.01 -4.83
N LEU A 545 19.25 13.93 -3.59
CA LEU A 545 19.17 15.03 -2.63
C LEU A 545 20.16 16.14 -3.03
N LEU A 546 19.65 17.28 -3.51
CA LEU A 546 20.47 18.40 -3.98
C LEU A 546 20.79 19.41 -2.89
N SER A 547 19.90 19.57 -1.89
CA SER A 547 20.17 20.41 -0.74
C SER A 547 19.34 19.99 0.47
N HIS A 548 19.85 20.26 1.66
CA HIS A 548 19.14 20.16 2.93
C HIS A 548 19.41 21.41 3.76
N THR A 549 18.36 22.11 4.16
CA THR A 549 18.44 23.40 4.86
C THR A 549 17.56 23.33 6.10
N PRO A 550 18.13 23.19 7.30
CA PRO A 550 17.38 23.30 8.55
C PRO A 550 17.04 24.77 8.83
N LEU A 551 15.84 25.00 9.34
CA LEU A 551 15.32 26.30 9.76
C LEU A 551 14.66 26.15 11.14
N PRO A 552 14.47 27.23 11.91
CA PRO A 552 13.68 27.16 13.13
C PRO A 552 12.25 26.64 12.86
N GLY A 553 11.94 25.43 13.33
CA GLY A 553 10.63 24.78 13.14
C GLY A 553 10.35 24.26 11.73
N ALA A 554 11.36 24.21 10.85
CA ALA A 554 11.18 23.71 9.49
C ALA A 554 12.45 23.13 8.89
N ILE A 555 12.28 22.32 7.85
CA ILE A 555 13.38 21.75 7.06
C ILE A 555 13.03 21.88 5.59
N LEU A 556 13.93 22.44 4.78
CA LEU A 556 13.76 22.49 3.33
C LEU A 556 14.73 21.53 2.66
N GLN A 557 14.22 20.72 1.73
CA GLN A 557 15.03 19.80 0.95
C GLN A 557 14.72 19.96 -0.53
N ARG A 558 15.77 20.12 -1.34
CA ARG A 558 15.68 20.15 -2.81
C ARG A 558 16.11 18.80 -3.36
N TYR A 559 15.38 18.32 -4.36
CA TYR A 559 15.63 17.05 -5.02
C TYR A 559 15.65 17.23 -6.53
N GLY A 560 16.57 16.53 -7.19
CA GLY A 560 16.49 16.24 -8.62
C GLY A 560 15.92 14.84 -8.81
N TYR A 561 15.11 14.63 -9.85
CA TYR A 561 14.54 13.31 -10.11
C TYR A 561 14.47 12.98 -11.61
N GLU A 562 14.56 11.68 -11.89
CA GLU A 562 14.40 11.08 -13.23
C GLU A 562 13.55 9.83 -13.14
N LEU A 563 12.46 9.81 -13.89
CA LEU A 563 11.56 8.67 -14.03
C LEU A 563 11.83 7.99 -15.37
N ALA A 564 12.10 6.70 -15.29
CA ALA A 564 12.38 5.83 -16.41
C ALA A 564 11.42 4.64 -16.43
N VAL A 565 11.21 4.12 -17.64
CA VAL A 565 10.53 2.84 -17.86
C VAL A 565 11.32 2.08 -18.92
N ASP A 566 11.56 0.80 -18.70
CA ASP A 566 12.44 -0.06 -19.52
C ASP A 566 13.80 0.60 -19.83
N GLY A 567 14.38 1.26 -18.83
CA GLY A 567 15.68 1.94 -18.92
C GLY A 567 15.67 3.29 -19.65
N GLN A 568 14.53 3.75 -20.17
CA GLN A 568 14.43 5.03 -20.88
C GLN A 568 13.78 6.10 -20.00
N VAL A 569 14.51 7.20 -19.75
CA VAL A 569 14.00 8.35 -19.00
C VAL A 569 12.96 9.08 -19.83
N PHE A 570 11.73 9.20 -19.30
CA PHE A 570 10.63 9.88 -19.98
C PHE A 570 10.17 11.15 -19.25
N HIS A 571 10.48 11.29 -17.96
CA HIS A 571 10.08 12.45 -17.16
C HIS A 571 11.21 12.80 -16.18
N ARG A 572 11.55 14.09 -16.07
CA ARG A 572 12.58 14.56 -15.13
C ARG A 572 12.27 15.96 -14.61
N GLY A 573 12.88 16.32 -13.49
CA GLY A 573 12.67 17.64 -12.91
C GLY A 573 13.42 17.86 -11.60
N GLU A 574 13.08 18.98 -10.97
CA GLU A 574 13.51 19.28 -9.61
C GLU A 574 12.31 19.67 -8.76
N THR A 575 12.43 19.50 -7.45
CA THR A 575 11.36 19.80 -6.50
C THR A 575 11.92 20.20 -5.14
N VAL A 576 11.26 21.12 -4.46
CA VAL A 576 11.56 21.50 -3.08
C VAL A 576 10.43 21.07 -2.17
N HIS A 577 10.75 20.26 -1.17
CA HIS A 577 9.83 19.89 -0.11
C HIS A 577 10.24 20.57 1.18
N GLY A 578 9.25 21.18 1.84
CA GLY A 578 9.40 21.69 3.19
C GLY A 578 8.68 20.79 4.18
N PHE A 579 9.33 20.52 5.30
CA PHE A 579 8.72 19.91 6.47
C PHE A 579 8.54 20.97 7.54
N PHE A 580 7.34 21.10 8.10
CA PHE A 580 6.96 22.26 8.90
C PHE A 580 6.27 21.85 10.20
N THR A 581 6.67 22.49 11.29
CA THR A 581 5.84 22.53 12.49
C THR A 581 4.62 23.41 12.25
N ARG A 582 3.56 23.17 13.02
CA ARG A 582 2.30 23.93 12.87
C ARG A 582 2.51 25.45 12.95
N PRO A 583 3.27 26.02 13.92
CA PRO A 583 3.47 27.47 14.01
C PRO A 583 4.12 28.09 12.78
N VAL A 584 5.04 27.39 12.11
CA VAL A 584 5.67 27.87 10.88
C VAL A 584 4.69 27.81 9.71
N LEU A 585 3.93 26.72 9.60
CA LEU A 585 2.96 26.55 8.52
C LEU A 585 1.81 27.56 8.59
N ASP A 586 1.36 27.94 9.79
CA ASP A 586 0.29 28.93 9.99
C ASP A 586 0.69 30.36 9.60
N GLN A 587 1.99 30.62 9.41
CA GLN A 587 2.50 31.93 8.99
C GLN A 587 2.55 32.10 7.47
N GLN A 588 1.98 31.17 6.68
CA GLN A 588 1.95 31.28 5.22
C GLN A 588 1.20 32.53 4.76
N GLN A 589 1.86 33.32 3.89
CA GLN A 589 1.35 34.62 3.43
C GLN A 589 0.95 34.63 1.95
N GLY A 590 0.87 33.49 1.27
CA GLY A 590 0.64 33.46 -0.18
C GLY A 590 1.88 33.91 -0.97
N LEU A 591 1.70 34.01 -2.28
CA LEU A 591 2.76 34.42 -3.22
C LEU A 591 3.08 35.91 -3.14
N ASP A 592 2.17 36.70 -2.59
CA ASP A 592 2.25 38.17 -2.59
C ASP A 592 2.56 38.75 -1.20
N GLY A 593 3.16 37.95 -0.30
CA GLY A 593 3.58 38.43 1.03
C GLY A 593 2.43 38.98 1.89
N GLY A 594 1.26 38.35 1.79
CA GLY A 594 0.04 38.73 2.50
C GLY A 594 -0.76 39.84 1.82
N ARG A 595 -0.20 40.48 0.79
CA ARG A 595 -0.92 41.48 0.00
C ARG A 595 -2.00 40.80 -0.83
N ARG A 596 -3.23 41.31 -0.74
CA ARG A 596 -4.34 40.84 -1.58
C ARG A 596 -4.19 41.35 -3.01
N VAL A 597 -3.70 40.50 -3.90
CA VAL A 597 -3.67 40.75 -5.34
C VAL A 597 -4.88 40.03 -5.99
N PRO A 598 -5.85 40.76 -6.55
CA PRO A 598 -7.00 40.14 -7.19
C PRO A 598 -6.59 39.49 -8.53
N PRO A 599 -7.35 38.51 -9.04
CA PRO A 599 -7.22 38.04 -10.42
C PRO A 599 -7.35 39.19 -11.42
N TRP A 600 -6.77 39.03 -12.61
CA TRP A 600 -6.71 40.04 -13.67
C TRP A 600 -8.10 40.59 -14.02
N LEU A 601 -9.11 39.71 -14.11
CA LEU A 601 -10.49 40.11 -14.42
C LEU A 601 -11.10 41.07 -13.38
N ASP A 602 -10.72 40.91 -12.12
CA ASP A 602 -11.25 41.68 -11.00
C ASP A 602 -10.49 43.01 -10.80
N ASN A 603 -9.37 43.20 -11.50
CA ASN A 603 -8.55 44.40 -11.40
C ASN A 603 -9.10 45.57 -12.26
N GLY A 604 -10.11 45.33 -13.10
CA GLY A 604 -10.78 46.34 -13.93
C GLY A 604 -12.16 46.72 -13.39
N ALA A 605 -12.58 47.98 -13.59
CA ALA A 605 -13.89 48.47 -13.16
C ALA A 605 -15.06 48.01 -14.06
N THR A 606 -14.76 47.52 -15.28
CA THR A 606 -15.75 47.09 -16.27
C THR A 606 -15.42 45.69 -16.79
N SER A 607 -16.46 44.88 -17.03
CA SER A 607 -16.28 43.58 -17.70
C SER A 607 -15.66 43.79 -19.08
N PRO A 608 -14.58 43.05 -19.42
CA PRO A 608 -13.97 43.14 -20.74
C PRO A 608 -14.97 42.84 -21.87
N PRO A 609 -14.90 43.54 -23.01
CA PRO A 609 -15.69 43.18 -24.19
C PRO A 609 -15.47 41.70 -24.58
N GLY A 610 -16.56 41.00 -24.93
CA GLY A 610 -16.49 39.58 -25.30
C GLY A 610 -16.36 38.60 -24.13
N ALA A 611 -16.44 39.07 -22.88
CA ALA A 611 -16.52 38.19 -21.72
C ALA A 611 -17.77 37.30 -21.78
N ARG A 612 -17.57 35.98 -21.62
CA ARG A 612 -18.63 34.97 -21.58
C ARG A 612 -18.57 34.26 -20.23
N GLN A 613 -19.68 34.27 -19.52
CA GLN A 613 -19.84 33.46 -18.32
C GLN A 613 -20.45 32.10 -18.71
N LEU A 614 -19.77 31.03 -18.35
CA LEU A 614 -20.11 29.66 -18.69
C LEU A 614 -20.10 28.80 -17.41
N ASP A 615 -20.96 27.81 -17.35
CA ASP A 615 -20.86 26.77 -16.32
C ASP A 615 -19.82 25.73 -16.74
N ALA A 616 -18.97 25.26 -15.83
CA ALA A 616 -17.97 24.25 -16.16
C ALA A 616 -18.57 22.91 -16.62
N GLY A 617 -19.84 22.64 -16.32
CA GLY A 617 -20.62 21.51 -16.83
C GLY A 617 -21.23 21.73 -18.22
N SER A 618 -21.03 22.90 -18.84
CA SER A 618 -21.43 23.14 -20.23
C SER A 618 -20.43 22.51 -21.22
N GLY A 619 -20.94 21.93 -22.31
CA GLY A 619 -20.15 21.22 -23.32
C GLY A 619 -19.59 19.87 -22.86
N ALA A 620 -18.66 19.31 -23.64
CA ALA A 620 -17.98 18.08 -23.26
C ALA A 620 -17.11 18.27 -21.99
N PRO A 621 -17.15 17.32 -21.04
CA PRO A 621 -16.35 17.37 -19.82
C PRO A 621 -14.84 17.27 -20.13
N VAL A 622 -14.07 18.21 -19.58
CA VAL A 622 -12.60 18.24 -19.67
C VAL A 622 -11.91 17.32 -18.65
N GLY A 623 -12.68 16.76 -17.73
CA GLY A 623 -12.27 15.77 -16.72
C GLY A 623 -13.50 15.05 -16.15
N HIS A 624 -13.34 13.79 -15.74
CA HIS A 624 -14.42 12.93 -15.27
C HIS A 624 -14.11 12.37 -13.88
N GLY A 625 -15.13 11.90 -13.17
CA GLY A 625 -14.96 11.21 -11.89
C GLY A 625 -14.12 12.03 -10.90
N ARG A 626 -13.00 11.48 -10.46
CA ARG A 626 -12.08 12.14 -9.52
C ARG A 626 -11.33 13.30 -10.15
N LEU A 627 -11.12 13.29 -11.45
CA LEU A 627 -10.48 14.40 -12.17
C LEU A 627 -11.48 15.41 -12.70
N ALA A 628 -12.74 15.43 -12.27
CA ALA A 628 -13.67 16.52 -12.58
C ALA A 628 -13.36 17.78 -11.72
N LEU A 629 -12.14 18.33 -11.82
CA LEU A 629 -11.62 19.35 -10.90
C LEU A 629 -12.24 20.74 -11.11
N LEU A 630 -12.85 20.97 -12.27
CA LEU A 630 -13.66 22.16 -12.54
C LEU A 630 -15.15 21.97 -12.24
N ALA A 631 -15.60 20.78 -11.80
CA ALA A 631 -17.03 20.54 -11.58
C ALA A 631 -17.65 21.55 -10.60
N GLY A 632 -18.78 22.13 -10.99
CA GLY A 632 -19.46 23.18 -10.23
C GLY A 632 -18.77 24.55 -10.24
N ALA A 633 -17.74 24.75 -11.06
CA ALA A 633 -17.13 26.06 -11.24
C ALA A 633 -17.95 26.94 -12.19
N THR A 634 -18.02 28.23 -11.89
CA THR A 634 -18.39 29.27 -12.85
C THR A 634 -17.13 29.74 -13.56
N CYS A 635 -17.14 29.73 -14.89
CA CYS A 635 -16.00 30.08 -15.73
C CYS A 635 -16.28 31.37 -16.49
N THR A 636 -15.48 32.42 -16.25
CA THR A 636 -15.49 33.62 -17.07
C THR A 636 -14.37 33.54 -18.10
N LEU A 637 -14.75 33.41 -19.36
CA LEU A 637 -13.86 33.29 -20.51
C LEU A 637 -13.84 34.60 -21.29
N VAL A 638 -12.65 35.14 -21.56
CA VAL A 638 -12.48 36.36 -22.38
C VAL A 638 -11.51 36.05 -23.53
N PRO A 639 -11.99 35.90 -24.79
CA PRO A 639 -11.13 35.73 -25.95
C PRO A 639 -10.23 36.97 -26.16
N GLU A 640 -9.08 36.80 -26.82
CA GLU A 640 -8.19 37.92 -27.24
C GLU A 640 -7.84 38.90 -26.11
N SER A 641 -7.62 38.36 -24.90
CA SER A 641 -7.43 39.14 -23.69
C SER A 641 -6.43 38.49 -22.73
N GLY A 642 -6.34 39.01 -21.50
CA GLY A 642 -5.35 38.60 -20.51
C GLY A 642 -3.95 39.17 -20.75
N ARG A 643 -2.98 38.76 -19.93
CA ARG A 643 -1.61 39.34 -19.89
C ARG A 643 -0.87 39.30 -21.24
N HIS A 644 -1.15 38.29 -22.06
CA HIS A 644 -0.49 38.09 -23.36
C HIS A 644 -1.41 38.38 -24.56
N GLY A 645 -2.66 38.80 -24.32
CA GLY A 645 -3.61 39.17 -25.39
C GLY A 645 -4.16 38.00 -26.22
N LEU A 646 -3.89 36.74 -25.87
CA LEU A 646 -4.34 35.57 -26.65
C LEU A 646 -5.55 34.85 -26.07
N GLY A 647 -5.98 35.21 -24.85
CA GLY A 647 -7.10 34.56 -24.19
C GLY A 647 -6.92 34.47 -22.68
N TYR A 648 -8.05 34.57 -21.98
CA TYR A 648 -8.13 34.53 -20.53
C TYR A 648 -9.28 33.65 -20.07
N LEU A 649 -9.05 32.90 -18.99
CA LEU A 649 -10.08 32.17 -18.27
C LEU A 649 -9.91 32.35 -16.76
N LEU A 650 -11.02 32.61 -16.07
CA LEU A 650 -11.10 32.51 -14.61
C LEU A 650 -12.20 31.54 -14.23
N ALA A 651 -11.83 30.40 -13.66
CA ALA A 651 -12.76 29.46 -13.07
C ALA A 651 -12.85 29.70 -11.56
N THR A 652 -14.07 29.81 -11.03
CA THR A 652 -14.33 30.04 -9.60
C THR A 652 -15.25 28.94 -9.08
N ARG A 653 -14.82 28.24 -8.03
CA ARG A 653 -15.52 27.07 -7.49
C ARG A 653 -15.51 27.08 -5.95
N PRO A 654 -16.61 26.70 -5.28
CA PRO A 654 -16.59 26.46 -3.85
C PRO A 654 -15.68 25.27 -3.50
N VAL A 655 -14.94 25.39 -2.40
CA VAL A 655 -14.21 24.24 -1.84
C VAL A 655 -15.20 23.38 -1.07
N ARG A 656 -15.18 22.07 -1.30
CA ARG A 656 -16.07 21.16 -0.60
C ARG A 656 -15.25 20.27 0.33
N SER A 657 -15.64 20.21 1.60
CA SER A 657 -14.94 19.38 2.59
C SER A 657 -14.98 17.89 2.27
N ASP A 658 -15.91 17.45 1.41
CA ASP A 658 -16.06 16.09 0.90
C ASP A 658 -15.34 15.82 -0.43
N ASP A 659 -14.56 16.79 -0.95
CA ASP A 659 -13.74 16.56 -2.14
C ASP A 659 -12.79 15.37 -1.91
N TRP A 660 -12.79 14.43 -2.86
CA TRP A 660 -12.21 13.09 -2.69
C TRP A 660 -10.74 13.12 -2.22
N TYR A 661 -9.97 14.13 -2.64
CA TYR A 661 -8.55 14.23 -2.34
C TYR A 661 -8.30 14.54 -0.86
N PHE A 662 -9.21 15.20 -0.13
CA PHE A 662 -9.00 15.46 1.30
C PHE A 662 -8.97 14.16 2.11
N GLY A 663 -9.77 13.17 1.71
CA GLY A 663 -9.76 11.84 2.33
C GLY A 663 -8.65 10.91 1.82
N ARG A 664 -7.85 11.33 0.83
CA ARG A 664 -6.86 10.48 0.16
C ARG A 664 -5.42 11.03 0.16
N HIS A 665 -5.23 12.33 0.38
CA HIS A 665 -3.92 12.95 0.27
C HIS A 665 -3.04 12.70 1.49
N PHE A 666 -3.43 13.08 2.71
CA PHE A 666 -2.69 12.71 3.93
C PHE A 666 -3.66 12.41 5.07
N LEU A 667 -3.47 11.25 5.70
CA LEU A 667 -4.23 10.89 6.90
C LEU A 667 -3.86 11.85 8.05
N HIS A 668 -4.88 12.42 8.70
CA HIS A 668 -4.78 13.43 9.77
C HIS A 668 -4.25 14.83 9.35
N ASP A 669 -3.97 15.05 8.06
CA ASP A 669 -3.54 16.35 7.52
C ASP A 669 -4.25 16.66 6.19
N PRO A 670 -5.59 16.87 6.20
CA PRO A 670 -6.36 17.03 4.97
C PRO A 670 -6.00 18.34 4.28
N VAL A 671 -5.42 18.23 3.08
CA VAL A 671 -5.02 19.36 2.24
C VAL A 671 -5.15 18.97 0.77
N MET A 672 -5.48 19.91 -0.11
CA MET A 672 -5.49 19.65 -1.55
C MET A 672 -4.06 19.41 -2.07
N PRO A 673 -3.81 18.38 -2.89
CA PRO A 673 -2.53 18.18 -3.55
C PRO A 673 -2.24 19.32 -4.53
N GLY A 674 -0.99 19.82 -4.57
CA GLY A 674 -0.58 20.83 -5.54
C GLY A 674 -0.71 20.34 -6.99
N SER A 675 -0.51 19.04 -7.22
CA SER A 675 -0.73 18.37 -8.51
C SER A 675 -2.19 18.47 -8.99
N CYS A 676 -3.18 18.38 -8.09
CA CYS A 676 -4.58 18.64 -8.41
C CYS A 676 -4.78 20.11 -8.81
N GLY A 677 -4.08 21.05 -8.18
CA GLY A 677 -4.13 22.47 -8.56
C GLY A 677 -3.60 22.71 -9.97
N ILE A 678 -2.48 22.08 -10.32
CA ILE A 678 -1.91 22.14 -11.67
C ILE A 678 -2.84 21.46 -12.69
N GLU A 679 -3.39 20.29 -12.38
CA GLU A 679 -4.31 19.59 -13.26
C GLU A 679 -5.63 20.38 -13.45
N MET A 680 -6.08 21.11 -12.43
CA MET A 680 -7.21 22.03 -12.55
C MET A 680 -6.91 23.17 -13.54
N LEU A 681 -5.70 23.75 -13.51
CA LEU A 681 -5.28 24.75 -14.50
C LEU A 681 -5.16 24.16 -15.91
N CYS A 682 -4.68 22.92 -16.02
CA CYS A 682 -4.66 22.17 -17.28
C CYS A 682 -6.06 22.00 -17.88
N GLN A 683 -7.04 21.63 -17.04
CA GLN A 683 -8.44 21.55 -17.42
C GLN A 683 -9.01 22.91 -17.82
N ALA A 684 -8.60 23.99 -17.16
CA ALA A 684 -9.01 25.35 -17.53
C ALA A 684 -8.50 25.72 -18.93
N VAL A 685 -7.26 25.37 -19.29
CA VAL A 685 -6.75 25.53 -20.67
C VAL A 685 -7.61 24.71 -21.65
N LYS A 686 -7.85 23.42 -21.38
CA LYS A 686 -8.70 22.55 -22.23
C LYS A 686 -10.11 23.14 -22.40
N PHE A 687 -10.70 23.65 -21.31
CA PHE A 687 -12.03 24.25 -21.30
C PHE A 687 -12.07 25.51 -22.16
N PHE A 688 -11.07 26.38 -22.05
CA PHE A 688 -10.94 27.56 -22.90
C PHE A 688 -10.86 27.18 -24.39
N LEU A 689 -10.02 26.19 -24.73
CA LEU A 689 -9.84 25.75 -26.11
C LEU A 689 -11.14 25.17 -26.70
N LEU A 690 -11.89 24.39 -25.91
CA LEU A 690 -13.19 23.85 -26.36
C LEU A 690 -14.18 24.97 -26.66
N HIS A 691 -14.38 25.89 -25.71
CA HIS A 691 -15.42 26.92 -25.78
C HIS A 691 -15.08 28.10 -26.71
N THR A 692 -13.85 28.15 -27.21
CA THR A 692 -13.45 29.05 -28.31
C THR A 692 -13.50 28.37 -29.67
N GLY A 693 -13.82 27.08 -29.74
CA GLY A 693 -13.76 26.30 -30.98
C GLY A 693 -12.32 26.03 -31.44
N SER A 694 -11.32 26.27 -30.58
CA SER A 694 -9.92 25.95 -30.88
C SER A 694 -9.68 24.44 -30.94
N VAL A 695 -10.48 23.65 -30.23
CA VAL A 695 -10.53 22.19 -30.37
C VAL A 695 -11.99 21.73 -30.40
N SER A 696 -12.26 20.66 -31.14
CA SER A 696 -13.56 19.97 -31.07
C SER A 696 -13.63 19.06 -29.83
N GLU A 697 -14.84 18.64 -29.46
CA GLU A 697 -15.05 17.64 -28.41
C GLU A 697 -14.25 16.36 -28.67
N ASP A 698 -14.24 15.88 -29.91
CA ASP A 698 -13.46 14.70 -30.33
C ASP A 698 -11.95 14.90 -30.15
N SER A 699 -11.46 16.12 -30.35
CA SER A 699 -10.03 16.43 -30.30
C SER A 699 -9.53 16.71 -28.89
N LEU A 700 -10.41 16.94 -27.91
CA LEU A 700 -10.02 17.18 -26.51
C LEU A 700 -9.15 16.05 -25.94
N ARG A 701 -9.51 14.80 -26.26
CA ARG A 701 -8.80 13.59 -25.80
C ARG A 701 -7.45 13.40 -26.48
N THR A 702 -7.13 14.20 -27.50
CA THR A 702 -5.84 14.15 -28.18
C THR A 702 -4.83 15.15 -27.61
N LEU A 703 -5.29 16.11 -26.78
CA LEU A 703 -4.42 17.08 -26.12
C LEU A 703 -3.56 16.39 -25.06
N VAL A 704 -2.27 16.30 -25.33
CA VAL A 704 -1.26 15.72 -24.44
C VAL A 704 -0.25 16.78 -24.03
N PRO A 705 0.39 16.66 -22.85
CA PRO A 705 1.48 17.55 -22.47
C PRO A 705 2.54 17.65 -23.58
N LEU A 706 3.01 18.86 -23.88
CA LEU A 706 4.01 19.10 -24.92
C LEU A 706 5.39 18.57 -24.46
N PRO A 707 5.98 17.57 -25.13
CA PRO A 707 7.31 17.08 -24.76
C PRO A 707 8.39 18.16 -24.87
N GLY A 708 9.34 18.16 -23.94
CA GLY A 708 10.44 19.10 -23.82
C GLY A 708 10.09 20.42 -23.10
N ALA A 709 8.82 20.80 -23.06
CA ALA A 709 8.38 22.04 -22.42
C ALA A 709 8.54 21.97 -20.88
N PRO A 710 9.17 22.97 -20.24
CA PRO A 710 9.31 22.99 -18.79
C PRO A 710 8.06 23.52 -18.12
N LEU A 711 7.29 22.64 -17.47
CA LEU A 711 6.30 23.06 -16.49
C LEU A 711 7.04 23.53 -15.24
N ARG A 712 6.74 24.72 -14.73
CA ARG A 712 7.31 25.24 -13.47
C ARG A 712 6.20 25.66 -12.55
N TRP A 713 6.38 25.45 -11.25
CA TRP A 713 5.38 25.83 -10.27
C TRP A 713 6.00 26.34 -8.98
N THR A 714 5.25 27.21 -8.33
CA THR A 714 5.55 27.75 -7.00
C THR A 714 4.28 27.71 -6.17
N TYR A 715 4.40 27.21 -4.94
CA TYR A 715 3.35 27.13 -3.94
C TYR A 715 3.76 27.93 -2.70
N ARG A 716 2.91 28.86 -2.26
CA ARG A 716 3.09 29.64 -1.03
C ARG A 716 1.83 29.68 -0.16
N GLY A 717 1.05 28.60 -0.22
CA GLY A 717 -0.15 28.43 0.59
C GLY A 717 -0.80 27.07 0.33
N GLN A 718 -1.98 26.87 0.91
CA GLN A 718 -2.68 25.59 0.90
C GLN A 718 -4.18 25.79 0.70
N ILE A 719 -4.86 24.74 0.22
CA ILE A 719 -6.33 24.66 0.19
C ILE A 719 -6.74 23.59 1.20
N LEU A 720 -7.54 24.00 2.19
CA LEU A 720 -7.98 23.17 3.32
C LEU A 720 -9.49 22.97 3.26
N PRO A 721 -10.04 21.91 3.91
CA PRO A 721 -11.47 21.59 3.84
C PRO A 721 -12.43 22.70 4.31
N HIS A 722 -11.94 23.64 5.12
CA HIS A 722 -12.72 24.73 5.68
C HIS A 722 -12.62 26.04 4.89
N HIS A 723 -11.77 26.11 3.86
CA HIS A 723 -11.77 27.25 2.95
C HIS A 723 -13.10 27.32 2.20
N ALA A 724 -13.54 28.52 1.85
CA ALA A 724 -14.84 28.71 1.22
C ALA A 724 -14.78 28.51 -0.29
N GLN A 725 -13.73 29.05 -0.92
CA GLN A 725 -13.64 29.14 -2.37
C GLN A 725 -12.20 29.04 -2.86
N MET A 726 -12.05 28.47 -4.05
CA MET A 726 -10.83 28.56 -4.83
C MET A 726 -11.09 29.09 -6.24
N ARG A 727 -10.07 29.74 -6.81
CA ARG A 727 -10.15 30.34 -8.15
C ARG A 727 -8.92 29.94 -8.95
N ALA A 728 -9.13 29.51 -10.19
CA ALA A 728 -8.09 29.11 -11.14
C ALA A 728 -8.07 30.11 -12.30
N GLU A 729 -6.96 30.84 -12.43
CA GLU A 729 -6.73 31.81 -13.50
C GLU A 729 -5.79 31.22 -14.54
N VAL A 730 -6.08 31.43 -15.82
CA VAL A 730 -5.23 31.04 -16.94
C VAL A 730 -5.13 32.18 -17.95
N HIS A 731 -3.90 32.44 -18.41
CA HIS A 731 -3.57 33.35 -19.49
C HIS A 731 -2.91 32.55 -20.62
N LEU A 732 -3.53 32.51 -21.80
CA LEU A 732 -2.89 31.90 -22.98
C LEU A 732 -1.72 32.77 -23.42
N ARG A 733 -0.55 32.15 -23.63
CA ARG A 733 0.70 32.78 -24.03
C ARG A 733 1.09 32.49 -25.48
N GLU A 734 0.75 31.31 -25.98
CA GLU A 734 1.03 30.89 -27.35
C GLU A 734 -0.08 29.98 -27.86
N VAL A 735 -0.54 30.21 -29.08
CA VAL A 735 -1.52 29.37 -29.77
C VAL A 735 -1.07 29.25 -31.22
N GLN A 736 -0.61 28.07 -31.62
CA GLN A 736 -0.09 27.82 -32.96
C GLN A 736 -0.79 26.61 -33.57
N ARG A 737 -1.22 26.76 -34.82
CA ARG A 737 -1.69 25.65 -35.64
C ARG A 737 -0.74 25.45 -36.81
N ASP A 738 -0.25 24.23 -36.97
CA ASP A 738 0.58 23.82 -38.10
C ASP A 738 0.08 22.49 -38.69
N GLY A 739 0.81 21.94 -39.65
CA GLY A 739 0.48 20.64 -40.26
C GLY A 739 0.55 19.45 -39.29
N ALA A 740 1.13 19.62 -38.10
CA ALA A 740 1.24 18.60 -37.06
C ALA A 740 0.15 18.73 -35.96
N GLY A 741 -0.54 19.87 -35.88
CA GLY A 741 -1.71 20.05 -35.03
C GLY A 741 -1.77 21.42 -34.33
N LEU A 742 -2.49 21.47 -33.20
CA LEU A 742 -2.54 22.64 -32.32
C LEU A 742 -1.50 22.49 -31.22
N THR A 743 -0.66 23.52 -31.03
CA THR A 743 0.18 23.70 -29.84
C THR A 743 -0.34 24.92 -29.06
N VAL A 744 -0.49 24.76 -27.76
CA VAL A 744 -0.89 25.84 -26.84
C VAL A 744 0.09 25.91 -25.68
N VAL A 745 0.38 27.12 -25.23
CA VAL A 745 1.12 27.38 -23.99
C VAL A 745 0.36 28.42 -23.20
N ALA A 746 0.24 28.22 -21.90
CA ALA A 746 -0.42 29.13 -20.98
C ALA A 746 0.33 29.26 -19.65
N ASP A 747 0.07 30.34 -18.94
CA ASP A 747 0.50 30.54 -17.55
C ASP A 747 -0.75 30.58 -16.67
N GLY A 748 -0.62 30.19 -15.41
CA GLY A 748 -1.75 30.06 -14.50
C GLY A 748 -1.44 30.40 -13.06
N SER A 749 -2.50 30.65 -12.29
CA SER A 749 -2.41 30.93 -10.86
C SER A 749 -3.64 30.41 -10.14
N VAL A 750 -3.50 30.07 -8.85
CA VAL A 750 -4.61 29.61 -8.02
C VAL A 750 -4.73 30.47 -6.76
N TRP A 751 -5.96 30.83 -6.40
CA TRP A 751 -6.29 31.52 -5.17
C TRP A 751 -7.09 30.62 -4.25
N SER A 752 -6.89 30.80 -2.94
CA SER A 752 -7.74 30.27 -1.88
C SER A 752 -8.27 31.44 -1.06
N ASP A 753 -9.58 31.61 -0.96
CA ASP A 753 -10.25 32.70 -0.22
C ASP A 753 -9.66 34.10 -0.50
N GLY A 754 -9.24 34.33 -1.76
CA GLY A 754 -8.68 35.60 -2.22
C GLY A 754 -7.18 35.78 -1.99
N LEU A 755 -6.49 34.82 -1.37
CA LEU A 755 -5.04 34.76 -1.29
C LEU A 755 -4.46 34.00 -2.50
N ARG A 756 -3.55 34.61 -3.26
CA ARG A 756 -2.86 33.92 -4.37
C ARG A 756 -1.84 32.94 -3.81
N ILE A 757 -2.00 31.65 -4.07
CA ILE A 757 -1.21 30.59 -3.44
C ILE A 757 -0.35 29.82 -4.43
N TYR A 758 -0.79 29.64 -5.68
CA TYR A 758 -0.04 28.93 -6.72
C TYR A 758 0.25 29.84 -7.90
N GLU A 759 1.43 29.66 -8.50
CA GLU A 759 1.84 30.22 -9.78
C GLU A 759 2.45 29.09 -10.60
N VAL A 760 2.02 28.96 -11.84
CA VAL A 760 2.41 27.87 -12.73
C VAL A 760 2.71 28.45 -14.11
N ASP A 761 3.94 28.27 -14.56
CA ASP A 761 4.39 28.74 -15.86
C ASP A 761 4.45 27.59 -16.86
N THR A 762 4.11 27.90 -18.12
CA THR A 762 4.30 26.99 -19.26
C THR A 762 3.49 25.69 -19.15
N ILE A 763 2.19 25.85 -18.88
CA ILE A 763 1.20 24.80 -19.11
C ILE A 763 1.08 24.60 -20.62
N ALA A 764 1.77 23.59 -21.15
CA ALA A 764 1.91 23.39 -22.58
C ALA A 764 1.25 22.08 -23.04
N PHE A 765 0.41 22.17 -24.07
CA PHE A 765 -0.25 21.03 -24.71
C PHE A 765 -0.02 21.03 -26.21
N ARG A 766 -0.08 19.83 -26.79
CA ARG A 766 -0.18 19.64 -28.23
C ARG A 766 -1.21 18.56 -28.55
N THR A 767 -1.95 18.71 -29.65
CA THR A 767 -2.78 17.62 -30.18
C THR A 767 -1.89 16.50 -30.73
N SER A 768 -2.08 15.28 -30.25
CA SER A 768 -1.42 14.10 -30.83
C SER A 768 -2.14 13.67 -32.13
N PRO A 769 -1.39 13.22 -33.15
CA PRO A 769 -2.02 12.57 -34.30
C PRO A 769 -2.74 11.31 -33.82
N ARG A 770 -4.02 11.13 -34.16
CA ARG A 770 -4.78 9.90 -33.81
C ARG A 770 -3.97 8.69 -34.29
N SER A 771 -3.58 7.81 -33.37
CA SER A 771 -3.21 6.46 -33.79
C SER A 771 -4.47 5.82 -34.37
N ALA A 772 -4.41 5.39 -35.63
CA ALA A 772 -5.46 4.61 -36.26
C ALA A 772 -5.46 3.20 -35.64
N THR A 773 -5.92 3.06 -34.41
CA THR A 773 -6.16 1.77 -33.77
C THR A 773 -7.66 1.62 -33.56
N LYS A 774 -8.22 0.71 -34.37
CA LYS A 774 -9.62 0.33 -34.44
C LYS A 774 -10.26 0.16 -33.05
N GLU A 775 -11.41 0.79 -32.89
CA GLU A 775 -12.50 0.23 -32.10
C GLU A 775 -12.72 -1.22 -32.55
N ALA A 776 -12.45 -2.16 -31.67
CA ALA A 776 -13.09 -3.47 -31.70
C ALA A 776 -13.83 -3.61 -30.36
N ALA A 777 -15.14 -3.71 -30.52
CA ALA A 777 -16.25 -3.87 -29.56
C ALA A 777 -15.94 -4.53 -28.23
#